data_AF-A0A845AMD4-F1
#
_entry.id   AF-A0A845AMD4-F1
#
_cell.length_a   1.000
_cell.length_b   1.000
_cell.length_c   1.000
_cell.angle_alpha   90.00
_cell.angle_beta   90.00
_cell.angle_gamma   90.00
#
_symmetry.space_group_name_H-M   'P 1'
#
loop_
_entity.id
_entity.type
_entity.pdbx_description
1 polymer ?
#
loop_
_entity_poly.entity_id
_entity_poly.type
_entity_poly.pdbx_seq_one_letter_code
_entity_poly.pdbx_strand_id
1 'polypeptide(L)'
;MSDADANRPMAFVSYSRGDQDAARAIIDRLEAAGITVWWDGLLDGGARYGDVTEQNLESARAVVVLWSATSVKSHWVHDEATRGRDRGCLVPVSIDGTEPPLGFRQFQCITVADQAGPFNEDAIARLIDSVRNMVAGGDGQDQTRPAAPSTTLPPTASTGSFAINRRWAIGGGAALLAGAGGLAAWQGGLIGGARSNSIAVLPFETIGSGKDQAYFADGLAAEIRSRLARNPLLKVAAKASSSSFRDSGVSATDIADKLKVAFLLNGDVRRDGDQLRVTASLTDGNTGFTARQLSYDRAVDGIFEIQGAIASAVIGELTAEIEGRNTGEQVGGTESVAAYEIYLQARELYDAGIDESSDRRSVTMFDNAIAIDPDYAAAHASKSRALALIGNLYAAPDQRDTVFGAAEKAALEAVRIAPEYADGHSVLGYVRSTGKLDIKGAQEPYQRSYELGAGDADILSRYAIFQSRLDNAAAATEAIERAVSLDPLNARVFKFKGDIAYGSGEPEKAIEHFAEAKAIRDGLSSYHYGVGLAQLELGQDEAARDSFAEDPFFVWQKTGGAIAEHRLGNREAAQAHLDALKAEYGDKSNYQYLQIYAQWGEQEAALAAMADAVRLRDSGLVQLYLDPLLEPVRSTGPYRELVARLGFV
;
A
#
# COMPACT_ATOMS: atom_id res chain seq x y z
N MET A 1 -27.59 -29.01 28.24
CA MET A 1 -27.32 -27.56 28.15
C MET A 1 -27.00 -27.09 29.54
N SER A 2 -25.78 -26.61 29.77
CA SER A 2 -25.37 -26.00 31.04
C SER A 2 -26.07 -24.67 31.23
N ASP A 3 -26.28 -24.23 32.47
CA ASP A 3 -26.87 -22.92 32.83
C ASP A 3 -26.16 -21.71 32.17
N ALA A 4 -24.96 -21.88 31.63
CA ALA A 4 -24.24 -20.86 30.86
C ALA A 4 -24.83 -20.54 29.46
N ASP A 5 -25.65 -21.42 28.87
CA ASP A 5 -26.30 -21.16 27.57
C ASP A 5 -27.59 -20.34 27.69
N ALA A 6 -28.18 -20.27 28.89
CA ALA A 6 -29.49 -19.64 29.09
C ALA A 6 -29.45 -18.10 29.15
N ASN A 7 -28.25 -17.50 29.23
CA ASN A 7 -28.08 -16.06 29.44
C ASN A 7 -27.23 -15.35 28.37
N ARG A 8 -27.07 -15.99 27.20
CA ARG A 8 -26.28 -15.44 26.07
C ARG A 8 -27.13 -14.44 25.28
N PRO A 9 -26.63 -13.23 24.98
CA PRO A 9 -27.40 -12.24 24.22
C PRO A 9 -27.62 -12.73 22.78
N MET A 10 -28.85 -12.60 22.30
CA MET A 10 -29.20 -12.91 20.92
C MET A 10 -28.64 -11.87 19.95
N ALA A 11 -28.63 -10.59 20.35
CA ALA A 11 -28.12 -9.48 19.56
C ALA A 11 -27.14 -8.61 20.37
N PHE A 12 -26.15 -8.05 19.69
CA PHE A 12 -25.25 -7.02 20.19
C PHE A 12 -25.61 -5.69 19.52
N VAL A 13 -25.75 -4.60 20.28
CA VAL A 13 -26.01 -3.27 19.70
C VAL A 13 -24.77 -2.38 19.87
N SER A 14 -24.18 -2.02 18.73
CA SER A 14 -23.05 -1.10 18.62
C SER A 14 -23.54 0.31 18.29
N TYR A 15 -23.06 1.31 19.04
CA TYR A 15 -23.46 2.72 18.89
C TYR A 15 -22.38 3.66 19.43
N SER A 16 -22.41 4.94 19.02
CA SER A 16 -21.55 5.98 19.60
C SER A 16 -22.18 6.52 20.89
N ARG A 17 -21.37 6.91 21.88
CA ARG A 17 -21.89 7.50 23.14
C ARG A 17 -22.83 8.70 22.92
N GLY A 18 -22.63 9.47 21.85
CA GLY A 18 -23.51 10.57 21.48
C GLY A 18 -24.92 10.15 21.05
N ASP A 19 -25.12 8.86 20.75
CA ASP A 19 -26.35 8.28 20.24
C ASP A 19 -27.09 7.43 21.29
N GLN A 20 -26.69 7.50 22.57
CA GLN A 20 -27.17 6.61 23.62
C GLN A 20 -28.69 6.59 23.79
N ASP A 21 -29.35 7.75 23.69
CA ASP A 21 -30.82 7.84 23.81
C ASP A 21 -31.53 7.14 22.64
N ALA A 22 -31.01 7.30 21.42
CA ALA A 22 -31.52 6.63 20.22
C ALA A 22 -31.26 5.11 20.27
N ALA A 23 -30.08 4.71 20.73
CA ALA A 23 -29.72 3.31 20.94
C ALA A 23 -30.66 2.66 21.96
N ARG A 24 -30.91 3.31 23.10
CA ARG A 24 -31.84 2.82 24.13
C ARG A 24 -33.24 2.61 23.58
N ALA A 25 -33.73 3.58 22.80
CA ALA A 25 -35.03 3.46 22.17
C ALA A 25 -35.13 2.27 21.20
N ILE A 26 -34.08 1.96 20.42
CA ILE A 26 -34.05 0.78 19.54
C ILE A 26 -33.95 -0.52 20.36
N ILE A 27 -33.13 -0.52 21.42
CA ILE A 27 -32.96 -1.67 22.31
C ILE A 27 -34.29 -2.07 22.95
N ASP A 28 -35.04 -1.12 23.51
CA ASP A 28 -36.35 -1.41 24.14
C ASP A 28 -37.34 -2.08 23.16
N ARG A 29 -37.24 -1.78 21.86
CA ARG A 29 -38.10 -2.33 20.80
C ARG A 29 -37.69 -3.76 20.44
N LEU A 30 -36.38 -4.01 20.38
CA LEU A 30 -35.82 -5.35 20.21
C LEU A 30 -36.18 -6.25 21.40
N GLU A 31 -36.06 -5.74 22.64
CA GLU A 31 -36.41 -6.46 23.87
C GLU A 31 -37.92 -6.76 23.94
N ALA A 32 -38.78 -5.78 23.62
CA ALA A 32 -40.23 -5.98 23.54
C ALA A 32 -40.63 -7.03 22.48
N ALA A 33 -39.79 -7.23 21.45
CA ALA A 33 -39.95 -8.25 20.43
C ALA A 33 -39.40 -9.64 20.81
N GLY A 34 -38.89 -9.79 22.05
CA GLY A 34 -38.35 -11.03 22.60
C GLY A 34 -36.90 -11.33 22.24
N ILE A 35 -36.13 -10.33 21.78
CA ILE A 35 -34.70 -10.46 21.45
C ILE A 35 -33.88 -9.99 22.64
N THR A 36 -33.05 -10.86 23.23
CA THR A 36 -32.11 -10.44 24.29
C THR A 36 -30.95 -9.66 23.68
N VAL A 37 -30.69 -8.46 24.21
CA VAL A 37 -29.71 -7.52 23.63
C VAL A 37 -28.59 -7.23 24.63
N TRP A 38 -27.35 -7.27 24.16
CA TRP A 38 -26.19 -6.76 24.90
C TRP A 38 -25.80 -5.37 24.39
N TRP A 39 -25.53 -4.47 25.33
CA TRP A 39 -25.04 -3.10 25.11
C TRP A 39 -24.30 -2.62 26.37
N ASP A 40 -23.37 -1.68 26.21
CA ASP A 40 -22.40 -1.29 27.24
C ASP A 40 -22.98 -0.53 28.46
N GLY A 41 -24.25 -0.13 28.43
CA GLY A 41 -24.94 0.54 29.55
C GLY A 41 -25.29 -0.37 30.74
N LEU A 42 -24.88 -1.65 30.72
CA LEU A 42 -25.15 -2.66 31.76
C LEU A 42 -23.96 -2.95 32.70
N LEU A 43 -22.84 -2.23 32.57
CA LEU A 43 -21.63 -2.49 33.37
C LEU A 43 -21.66 -1.75 34.72
N ASP A 44 -21.73 -2.51 35.82
CA ASP A 44 -21.41 -2.02 37.18
C ASP A 44 -19.91 -1.73 37.31
N GLY A 45 -19.56 -0.65 38.01
CA GLY A 45 -18.18 -0.16 38.14
C GLY A 45 -17.22 -1.20 38.72
N GLY A 46 -16.29 -1.71 37.90
CA GLY A 46 -15.18 -2.57 38.36
C GLY A 46 -14.66 -3.64 37.39
N ALA A 47 -15.35 -3.94 36.29
CA ALA A 47 -14.90 -4.93 35.30
C ALA A 47 -14.03 -4.30 34.18
N ARG A 48 -13.02 -5.04 33.67
CA ARG A 48 -12.22 -4.61 32.50
C ARG A 48 -13.12 -4.53 31.25
N TYR A 49 -13.24 -3.34 30.69
CA TYR A 49 -14.17 -2.95 29.61
C TYR A 49 -14.00 -3.78 28.32
N GLY A 50 -12.77 -4.17 27.96
CA GLY A 50 -12.48 -4.89 26.71
C GLY A 50 -12.98 -6.34 26.70
N ASP A 51 -12.61 -7.11 27.72
CA ASP A 51 -12.81 -8.57 27.74
C ASP A 51 -14.29 -8.98 27.74
N VAL A 52 -15.15 -8.22 28.44
CA VAL A 52 -16.60 -8.49 28.53
C VAL A 52 -17.32 -8.08 27.24
N THR A 53 -16.95 -6.95 26.65
CA THR A 53 -17.54 -6.46 25.39
C THR A 53 -17.20 -7.40 24.23
N GLU A 54 -15.93 -7.78 24.12
CA GLU A 54 -15.46 -8.69 23.08
C GLU A 54 -16.12 -10.07 23.20
N GLN A 55 -16.20 -10.63 24.42
CA GLN A 55 -16.87 -11.91 24.63
C GLN A 55 -18.35 -11.85 24.23
N ASN A 56 -19.07 -10.77 24.56
CA ASN A 56 -20.48 -10.64 24.20
C ASN A 56 -20.68 -10.41 22.70
N LEU A 57 -19.81 -9.62 22.07
CA LEU A 57 -19.76 -9.42 20.62
C LEU A 57 -19.54 -10.75 19.90
N GLU A 58 -18.52 -11.53 20.28
CA GLU A 58 -18.24 -12.88 19.76
C GLU A 58 -19.40 -13.85 19.98
N SER A 59 -20.12 -13.68 21.08
CA SER A 59 -21.18 -14.60 21.45
C SER A 59 -22.50 -14.29 20.73
N ALA A 60 -22.75 -13.03 20.33
CA ALA A 60 -24.02 -12.61 19.75
C ALA A 60 -24.27 -13.26 18.38
N ARG A 61 -25.55 -13.57 18.09
CA ARG A 61 -26.00 -14.15 16.81
C ARG A 61 -26.35 -13.10 15.76
N ALA A 62 -26.57 -11.86 16.20
CA ALA A 62 -26.73 -10.69 15.35
C ALA A 62 -25.95 -9.51 15.95
N VAL A 63 -25.34 -8.68 15.11
CA VAL A 63 -24.65 -7.45 15.50
C VAL A 63 -25.36 -6.29 14.81
N VAL A 64 -26.14 -5.54 15.57
CA VAL A 64 -26.87 -4.36 15.10
C VAL A 64 -25.98 -3.14 15.27
N VAL A 65 -25.71 -2.41 14.20
CA VAL A 65 -24.83 -1.23 14.23
C VAL A 65 -25.63 0.01 13.88
N LEU A 66 -25.60 1.00 14.76
CA LEU A 66 -26.30 2.27 14.59
C LEU A 66 -25.38 3.31 13.96
N TRP A 67 -25.64 3.66 12.70
CA TRP A 67 -24.95 4.68 11.92
C TRP A 67 -25.60 6.06 12.10
N SER A 68 -24.78 7.01 12.53
CA SER A 68 -25.10 8.42 12.74
C SER A 68 -23.92 9.30 12.32
N ALA A 69 -24.11 10.62 12.27
CA ALA A 69 -23.04 11.58 12.03
C ALA A 69 -21.88 11.48 13.05
N THR A 70 -22.11 10.88 14.23
CA THR A 70 -21.08 10.67 15.25
C THR A 70 -20.47 9.26 15.18
N SER A 71 -21.28 8.23 14.92
CA SER A 71 -20.79 6.85 14.92
C SER A 71 -19.98 6.49 13.68
N VAL A 72 -20.22 7.15 12.54
CA VAL A 72 -19.35 7.03 11.35
C VAL A 72 -17.92 7.52 11.58
N LYS A 73 -17.68 8.30 12.65
CA LYS A 73 -16.34 8.78 13.05
C LYS A 73 -15.74 7.96 14.20
N SER A 74 -16.47 6.98 14.73
CA SER A 74 -16.06 6.20 15.91
C SER A 74 -15.29 4.95 15.50
N HIS A 75 -14.00 4.89 15.84
CA HIS A 75 -13.16 3.71 15.60
C HIS A 75 -13.75 2.43 16.23
N TRP A 76 -14.39 2.55 17.40
CA TRP A 76 -14.97 1.42 18.12
C TRP A 76 -16.22 0.85 17.42
N VAL A 77 -17.13 1.72 16.95
CA VAL A 77 -18.32 1.30 16.19
C VAL A 77 -17.91 0.64 14.87
N HIS A 78 -16.86 1.14 14.23
CA HIS A 78 -16.30 0.53 13.01
C HIS A 78 -15.69 -0.85 13.28
N ASP A 79 -15.00 -1.04 14.41
CA ASP A 79 -14.42 -2.32 14.79
C ASP A 79 -15.51 -3.37 15.07
N GLU A 80 -16.54 -3.00 15.85
CA GLU A 80 -17.69 -3.87 16.13
C GLU A 80 -18.51 -4.19 14.87
N ALA A 81 -18.70 -3.20 13.99
CA ALA A 81 -19.34 -3.40 12.70
C ALA A 81 -18.53 -4.31 11.78
N THR A 82 -17.21 -4.17 11.78
CA THR A 82 -16.29 -5.04 11.05
C THR A 82 -16.39 -6.46 11.58
N ARG A 83 -16.46 -6.63 12.89
CA ARG A 83 -16.60 -7.95 13.50
C ARG A 83 -17.94 -8.61 13.17
N GLY A 84 -19.03 -7.87 13.22
CA GLY A 84 -20.35 -8.34 12.77
C GLY A 84 -20.36 -8.72 11.30
N ARG A 85 -19.69 -7.92 10.44
CA ARG A 85 -19.57 -8.18 9.00
C ARG A 85 -18.83 -9.47 8.72
N ASP A 86 -17.66 -9.62 9.31
CA ASP A 86 -16.75 -10.75 9.05
C ASP A 86 -17.35 -12.08 9.54
N ARG A 87 -18.21 -12.00 10.58
CA ARG A 87 -19.01 -13.13 11.08
C ARG A 87 -20.32 -13.35 10.32
N GLY A 88 -20.63 -12.53 9.31
CA GLY A 88 -21.85 -12.63 8.51
C GLY A 88 -23.13 -12.32 9.28
N CYS A 89 -23.05 -11.68 10.45
CA CYS A 89 -24.17 -11.41 11.34
C CYS A 89 -24.49 -9.91 11.52
N LEU A 90 -23.96 -9.05 10.65
CA LEU A 90 -24.17 -7.60 10.68
C LEU A 90 -25.57 -7.19 10.23
N VAL A 91 -26.20 -6.30 11.00
CA VAL A 91 -27.44 -5.60 10.66
C VAL A 91 -27.19 -4.08 10.77
N PRO A 92 -26.87 -3.40 9.65
CA PRO A 92 -26.60 -1.97 9.66
C PRO A 92 -27.90 -1.16 9.69
N VAL A 93 -27.96 -0.17 10.57
CA VAL A 93 -29.13 0.69 10.80
C VAL A 93 -28.70 2.14 10.78
N SER A 94 -29.34 2.98 9.98
CA SER A 94 -29.11 4.43 9.98
C SER A 94 -30.17 5.11 10.86
N ILE A 95 -29.73 5.88 11.86
CA ILE A 95 -30.61 6.50 12.86
C ILE A 95 -30.87 7.99 12.63
N ASP A 96 -30.18 8.62 11.68
CA ASP A 96 -30.33 10.04 11.33
C ASP A 96 -30.23 10.28 9.80
N GLY A 97 -30.33 9.23 8.99
CA GLY A 97 -30.14 9.27 7.54
C GLY A 97 -28.67 9.24 7.10
N THR A 98 -27.71 9.15 8.02
CA THR A 98 -26.29 8.98 7.69
C THR A 98 -26.04 7.64 7.00
N GLU A 99 -25.38 7.68 5.85
CA GLU A 99 -24.97 6.47 5.13
C GLU A 99 -23.84 5.75 5.89
N PRO A 100 -23.87 4.40 5.94
CA PRO A 100 -22.75 3.64 6.45
C PRO A 100 -21.44 3.97 5.70
N PRO A 101 -20.28 3.85 6.34
CA PRO A 101 -18.98 3.96 5.69
C PRO A 101 -18.86 2.99 4.51
N LEU A 102 -18.03 3.33 3.51
CA LEU A 102 -17.93 2.59 2.24
C LEU A 102 -17.77 1.07 2.42
N GLY A 103 -16.98 0.63 3.42
CA GLY A 103 -16.76 -0.78 3.75
C GLY A 103 -17.98 -1.56 4.27
N PHE A 104 -19.10 -0.87 4.54
CA PHE A 104 -20.36 -1.45 5.02
C PHE A 104 -21.53 -1.22 4.05
N ARG A 105 -21.33 -0.46 2.96
CA ARG A 105 -22.37 -0.18 1.94
C ARG A 105 -22.72 -1.38 1.06
N GLN A 106 -21.97 -2.47 1.18
CA GLN A 106 -22.30 -3.75 0.56
C GLN A 106 -23.48 -4.48 1.23
N PHE A 107 -23.93 -4.00 2.40
CA PHE A 107 -25.12 -4.49 3.10
C PHE A 107 -26.26 -3.48 3.00
N GLN A 108 -27.49 -3.98 2.86
CA GLN A 108 -28.68 -3.11 2.84
C GLN A 108 -28.86 -2.47 4.23
N CYS A 109 -28.69 -1.16 4.30
CA CYS A 109 -28.88 -0.38 5.53
C CYS A 109 -30.36 -0.09 5.77
N ILE A 110 -30.84 -0.34 6.99
CA ILE A 110 -32.21 -0.01 7.39
C ILE A 110 -32.21 1.42 7.96
N THR A 111 -32.80 2.36 7.24
CA THR A 111 -32.94 3.74 7.74
C THR A 111 -34.20 3.82 8.61
N VAL A 112 -34.01 4.05 9.91
CA VAL A 112 -35.10 4.11 10.90
C VAL A 112 -35.51 5.54 11.24
N ALA A 113 -34.67 6.54 10.95
CA ALA A 113 -35.04 7.96 11.00
C ALA A 113 -34.27 8.75 9.95
N ASP A 114 -34.92 9.80 9.43
CA ASP A 114 -34.30 10.83 8.60
C ASP A 114 -33.89 12.01 9.50
N GLN A 115 -32.84 12.75 9.13
CA GLN A 115 -32.24 13.86 9.89
C GLN A 115 -33.18 14.56 10.91
N ALA A 116 -33.09 14.15 12.18
CA ALA A 116 -33.84 14.64 13.34
C ALA A 116 -35.38 14.38 13.39
N GLY A 117 -35.89 13.44 12.59
CA GLY A 117 -37.29 12.98 12.60
C GLY A 117 -37.58 11.81 13.56
N PRO A 118 -38.87 11.52 13.86
CA PRO A 118 -39.25 10.36 14.67
C PRO A 118 -38.92 9.04 13.96
N PHE A 119 -38.77 7.96 14.74
CA PHE A 119 -38.53 6.64 14.15
C PHE A 119 -39.69 6.18 13.28
N ASN A 120 -39.36 5.64 12.11
CA ASN A 120 -40.28 5.00 11.20
C ASN A 120 -40.58 3.58 11.70
N GLU A 121 -41.80 3.37 12.19
CA GLU A 121 -42.23 2.09 12.78
C GLU A 121 -42.17 0.92 11.78
N ASP A 122 -42.39 1.16 10.48
CA ASP A 122 -42.23 0.11 9.46
C ASP A 122 -40.76 -0.28 9.27
N ALA A 123 -39.83 0.68 9.44
CA ALA A 123 -38.40 0.41 9.41
C ALA A 123 -37.93 -0.33 10.67
N ILE A 124 -38.49 -0.01 11.83
CA ILE A 124 -38.25 -0.75 13.08
C ILE A 124 -38.77 -2.19 12.97
N ALA A 125 -39.94 -2.41 12.37
CA ALA A 125 -40.45 -3.76 12.11
C ALA A 125 -39.49 -4.58 11.21
N ARG A 126 -38.96 -3.97 10.13
CA ARG A 126 -37.96 -4.62 9.26
C ARG A 126 -36.64 -4.91 9.98
N LEU A 127 -36.21 -4.03 10.90
CA LEU A 127 -35.05 -4.26 11.75
C LEU A 127 -35.26 -5.50 12.63
N ILE A 128 -36.41 -5.59 13.31
CA ILE A 128 -36.76 -6.74 14.16
C ILE A 128 -36.76 -8.04 13.35
N ASP A 129 -37.36 -8.04 12.16
CA ASP A 129 -37.40 -9.23 11.29
C ASP A 129 -36.01 -9.63 10.78
N SER A 130 -35.16 -8.65 10.45
CA SER A 130 -33.78 -8.91 10.02
C SER A 130 -32.95 -9.56 11.13
N VAL A 131 -33.09 -9.07 12.36
CA VAL A 131 -32.42 -9.66 13.54
C VAL A 131 -32.97 -11.06 13.83
N ARG A 132 -34.29 -11.28 13.74
CA ARG A 132 -34.89 -12.62 13.94
C ARG A 132 -34.40 -13.64 12.91
N ASN A 133 -34.32 -13.26 11.64
CA ASN A 133 -33.83 -14.13 10.59
C ASN A 133 -32.34 -14.46 10.78
N MET A 134 -31.54 -13.46 11.15
CA MET A 134 -30.12 -13.65 11.45
C MET A 134 -29.91 -14.59 12.64
N VAL A 135 -30.72 -14.43 13.68
CA VAL A 135 -30.71 -15.33 14.83
C VAL A 135 -31.14 -16.73 14.40
N ALA A 136 -32.21 -16.91 13.61
CA ALA A 136 -32.72 -18.22 13.22
C ALA A 136 -31.83 -19.01 12.25
N GLY A 137 -31.06 -18.35 11.38
CA GLY A 137 -30.27 -18.98 10.31
C GLY A 137 -28.98 -19.71 10.74
N GLY A 138 -28.67 -19.77 12.03
CA GLY A 138 -27.44 -20.40 12.55
C GLY A 138 -27.42 -21.93 12.56
N ASP A 139 -28.55 -22.60 12.32
CA ASP A 139 -28.66 -24.07 12.32
C ASP A 139 -29.09 -24.61 10.94
N GLY A 140 -28.09 -24.93 10.12
CA GLY A 140 -28.19 -25.87 8.99
C GLY A 140 -28.67 -25.29 7.64
N GLN A 141 -27.85 -25.46 6.60
CA GLN A 141 -28.32 -25.86 5.27
C GLN A 141 -27.18 -26.39 4.37
N ASP A 142 -27.09 -27.72 4.34
CA ASP A 142 -26.63 -28.53 3.23
C ASP A 142 -27.79 -28.61 2.21
N GLN A 143 -27.63 -28.06 1.00
CA GLN A 143 -28.60 -28.25 -0.08
C GLN A 143 -27.90 -28.63 -1.39
N THR A 144 -28.28 -29.83 -1.80
CA THR A 144 -27.96 -30.58 -3.00
C THR A 144 -28.38 -29.87 -4.29
N ARG A 145 -27.47 -29.83 -5.27
CA ARG A 145 -27.75 -29.33 -6.63
C ARG A 145 -27.95 -30.52 -7.60
N PRO A 146 -29.01 -30.55 -8.44
CA PRO A 146 -29.22 -31.65 -9.39
C PRO A 146 -28.28 -31.55 -10.60
N ALA A 147 -27.78 -32.70 -11.05
CA ALA A 147 -26.92 -32.85 -12.23
C ALA A 147 -27.70 -32.69 -13.55
N ALA A 148 -27.06 -32.08 -14.55
CA ALA A 148 -27.51 -32.02 -15.94
C ALA A 148 -26.39 -32.56 -16.87
N PRO A 149 -26.71 -33.02 -18.10
CA PRO A 149 -26.12 -34.22 -18.71
C PRO A 149 -24.86 -33.98 -19.54
N SER A 150 -23.98 -34.98 -19.55
CA SER A 150 -22.78 -35.05 -20.40
C SER A 150 -23.16 -35.17 -21.88
N THR A 151 -22.63 -34.28 -22.72
CA THR A 151 -22.65 -34.45 -24.18
C THR A 151 -21.24 -34.75 -24.66
N THR A 152 -21.06 -35.89 -25.31
CA THR A 152 -19.82 -36.36 -25.92
C THR A 152 -19.55 -35.63 -27.25
N LEU A 153 -18.30 -35.22 -27.49
CA LEU A 153 -17.78 -34.82 -28.80
C LEU A 153 -16.81 -35.89 -29.35
N PRO A 154 -16.74 -36.09 -30.69
CA PRO A 154 -15.92 -37.12 -31.34
C PRO A 154 -14.43 -36.71 -31.47
N PRO A 155 -13.52 -37.68 -31.75
CA PRO A 155 -12.08 -37.47 -31.63
C PRO A 155 -11.39 -36.88 -32.87
N THR A 156 -10.45 -35.98 -32.57
CA THR A 156 -9.12 -35.69 -33.16
C THR A 156 -8.79 -35.99 -34.63
N ALA A 157 -8.11 -35.03 -35.27
CA ALA A 157 -7.16 -35.27 -36.36
C ALA A 157 -5.85 -34.49 -36.15
N SER A 158 -4.74 -35.19 -36.39
CA SER A 158 -3.33 -34.82 -36.17
C SER A 158 -2.74 -33.89 -37.22
N THR A 159 -1.59 -33.26 -36.92
CA THR A 159 -0.32 -33.18 -37.70
C THR A 159 0.51 -32.03 -37.11
N GLY A 160 1.84 -32.00 -37.04
CA GLY A 160 2.93 -32.87 -37.45
C GLY A 160 4.24 -32.22 -36.97
N SER A 161 5.26 -33.02 -36.66
CA SER A 161 6.56 -32.54 -36.22
C SER A 161 7.39 -31.99 -37.38
N PHE A 162 8.20 -30.95 -37.14
CA PHE A 162 9.37 -30.66 -37.95
C PHE A 162 10.57 -30.35 -37.07
N ALA A 163 11.67 -31.02 -37.41
CA ALA A 163 12.94 -31.03 -36.72
C ALA A 163 13.80 -29.81 -37.07
N ILE A 164 14.57 -29.38 -36.07
CA ILE A 164 15.54 -28.28 -36.09
C ILE A 164 16.82 -28.71 -36.81
N ASN A 165 17.41 -27.84 -37.63
CA ASN A 165 18.75 -28.03 -38.15
C ASN A 165 19.68 -26.88 -37.74
N ARG A 166 20.73 -27.24 -36.99
CA ARG A 166 21.83 -26.41 -36.48
C ARG A 166 22.83 -26.12 -37.60
N ARG A 167 23.27 -24.86 -37.73
CA ARG A 167 24.54 -24.33 -38.30
C ARG A 167 24.26 -22.87 -38.67
N TRP A 168 24.90 -21.83 -38.14
CA TRP A 168 26.34 -21.58 -37.99
C TRP A 168 26.60 -20.59 -36.85
N ALA A 169 27.73 -20.79 -36.17
CA ALA A 169 28.39 -19.80 -35.34
C ALA A 169 29.62 -19.26 -36.08
N ILE A 170 30.01 -18.00 -35.79
CA ILE A 170 31.37 -17.45 -35.60
C ILE A 170 31.38 -15.95 -35.99
N GLY A 171 31.88 -15.10 -35.10
CA GLY A 171 32.40 -13.77 -35.48
C GLY A 171 32.32 -12.70 -34.39
N GLY A 172 33.13 -12.83 -33.32
CA GLY A 172 33.33 -11.78 -32.33
C GLY A 172 34.39 -10.76 -32.77
N GLY A 173 34.27 -9.52 -32.25
CA GLY A 173 35.39 -8.55 -32.23
C GLY A 173 35.07 -7.13 -32.74
N ALA A 174 34.22 -6.37 -32.02
CA ALA A 174 34.17 -4.89 -32.12
C ALA A 174 33.43 -4.22 -30.93
N ALA A 175 33.48 -4.77 -29.72
CA ALA A 175 32.57 -4.38 -28.62
C ALA A 175 33.15 -3.36 -27.60
N LEU A 176 34.17 -2.57 -27.94
CA LEU A 176 34.76 -1.63 -26.97
C LEU A 176 34.81 -0.15 -27.39
N LEU A 177 34.25 0.22 -28.55
CA LEU A 177 34.12 1.63 -28.96
C LEU A 177 32.69 2.07 -29.31
N ALA A 178 31.70 1.18 -29.20
CA ALA A 178 30.28 1.52 -29.39
C ALA A 178 29.59 2.03 -28.12
N GLY A 179 30.17 1.83 -26.92
CA GLY A 179 29.54 2.20 -25.65
C GLY A 179 29.44 3.70 -25.39
N ALA A 180 30.44 4.49 -25.79
CA ALA A 180 30.44 5.93 -25.56
C ALA A 180 29.67 6.72 -26.64
N GLY A 181 29.73 6.26 -27.91
CA GLY A 181 28.97 6.86 -29.01
C GLY A 181 27.48 6.54 -28.96
N GLY A 182 27.11 5.35 -28.48
CA GLY A 182 25.72 4.92 -28.34
C GLY A 182 24.92 5.77 -27.35
N LEU A 183 25.50 6.11 -26.19
CA LEU A 183 24.82 6.94 -25.19
C LEU A 183 24.57 8.38 -25.66
N ALA A 184 25.52 8.98 -26.37
CA ALA A 184 25.37 10.34 -26.91
C ALA A 184 24.37 10.38 -28.07
N ALA A 185 24.33 9.35 -28.93
CA ALA A 185 23.32 9.20 -29.98
C ALA A 185 21.91 8.91 -29.41
N TRP A 186 21.83 8.23 -28.26
CA TRP A 186 20.57 7.90 -27.58
C TRP A 186 19.92 9.10 -26.88
N GLN A 187 20.72 10.04 -26.35
CA GLN A 187 20.21 11.32 -25.83
C GLN A 187 19.81 12.33 -26.93
N GLY A 188 20.36 12.19 -28.14
CA GLY A 188 20.18 13.14 -29.25
C GLY A 188 19.00 12.87 -30.19
N GLY A 189 18.20 11.81 -29.98
CA GLY A 189 17.00 11.54 -30.79
C GLY A 189 17.27 11.19 -32.26
N LEU A 190 18.50 10.79 -32.62
CA LEU A 190 18.91 10.53 -34.00
C LEU A 190 18.71 9.06 -34.45
N ILE A 191 18.26 8.17 -33.57
CA ILE A 191 17.84 6.80 -33.90
C ILE A 191 16.56 6.52 -33.10
N GLY A 192 15.41 6.39 -33.78
CA GLY A 192 14.13 5.91 -33.23
C GLY A 192 13.58 6.69 -32.03
N GLY A 193 12.63 7.60 -32.26
CA GLY A 193 12.11 8.50 -31.23
C GLY A 193 11.75 7.82 -29.91
N ALA A 194 12.10 8.45 -28.78
CA ALA A 194 11.97 7.97 -27.39
C ALA A 194 10.60 7.39 -26.96
N ARG A 195 9.55 7.48 -27.80
CA ARG A 195 8.29 6.77 -27.63
C ARG A 195 8.40 5.30 -28.02
N SER A 196 9.16 4.89 -29.03
CA SER A 196 9.08 3.55 -29.65
C SER A 196 9.28 2.36 -28.71
N ASN A 197 9.99 2.53 -27.59
CA ASN A 197 10.30 1.43 -26.65
C ASN A 197 9.62 1.65 -25.29
N SER A 198 8.43 2.26 -25.27
CA SER A 198 7.68 2.53 -24.04
C SER A 198 6.30 1.88 -24.02
N ILE A 199 5.93 1.31 -22.87
CA ILE A 199 4.71 0.51 -22.72
C ILE A 199 4.04 0.73 -21.37
N ALA A 200 2.71 0.73 -21.35
CA ALA A 200 1.95 0.55 -20.10
C ALA A 200 1.21 -0.79 -20.12
N VAL A 201 1.32 -1.54 -19.01
CA VAL A 201 0.47 -2.70 -18.77
C VAL A 201 -0.73 -2.24 -17.97
N LEU A 202 -1.90 -2.23 -18.60
CA LEU A 202 -3.17 -1.88 -17.98
C LEU A 202 -3.70 -3.06 -17.14
N PRO A 203 -4.60 -2.81 -16.18
CA PRO A 203 -5.25 -3.89 -15.46
C PRO A 203 -5.95 -4.86 -16.42
N PHE A 204 -5.83 -6.16 -16.16
CA PHE A 204 -6.54 -7.15 -16.97
C PHE A 204 -7.96 -7.29 -16.43
N GLU A 205 -8.93 -7.42 -17.34
CA GLU A 205 -10.33 -7.60 -17.00
C GLU A 205 -10.64 -9.08 -16.72
N THR A 206 -11.69 -9.33 -15.94
CA THR A 206 -12.20 -10.68 -15.70
C THR A 206 -13.56 -10.87 -16.32
N ILE A 207 -13.70 -11.88 -17.18
CA ILE A 207 -14.98 -12.23 -17.81
C ILE A 207 -15.69 -13.27 -16.92
N GLY A 208 -16.36 -12.83 -15.85
CA GLY A 208 -17.12 -13.66 -14.92
C GLY A 208 -17.49 -12.97 -13.60
N SER A 209 -18.53 -13.44 -12.90
CA SER A 209 -19.02 -12.86 -11.64
C SER A 209 -18.49 -13.60 -10.41
N GLY A 210 -17.36 -13.16 -9.86
CA GLY A 210 -16.81 -13.61 -8.58
C GLY A 210 -15.58 -12.79 -8.15
N LYS A 211 -15.56 -12.29 -6.90
CA LYS A 211 -14.45 -11.47 -6.36
C LYS A 211 -13.09 -12.20 -6.41
N ASP A 212 -13.10 -13.54 -6.37
CA ASP A 212 -11.90 -14.38 -6.41
C ASP A 212 -11.15 -14.39 -7.77
N GLN A 213 -11.65 -13.71 -8.81
CA GLN A 213 -10.97 -13.66 -10.12
C GLN A 213 -10.23 -12.35 -10.36
N ALA A 214 -10.68 -11.23 -9.77
CA ALA A 214 -10.14 -9.91 -10.05
C ALA A 214 -8.68 -9.76 -9.58
N TYR A 215 -8.38 -10.23 -8.36
CA TYR A 215 -7.02 -10.20 -7.82
C TYR A 215 -6.04 -11.01 -8.69
N PHE A 216 -6.52 -12.11 -9.28
CA PHE A 216 -5.70 -12.97 -10.12
C PHE A 216 -5.32 -12.28 -11.44
N ALA A 217 -6.28 -11.62 -12.09
CA ALA A 217 -6.05 -10.85 -13.31
C ALA A 217 -5.10 -9.66 -13.06
N ASP A 218 -5.32 -8.94 -11.96
CA ASP A 218 -4.44 -7.84 -11.54
C ASP A 218 -3.03 -8.31 -11.19
N GLY A 219 -2.93 -9.46 -10.52
CA GLY A 219 -1.66 -10.11 -10.20
C GLY A 219 -0.88 -10.49 -11.47
N LEU A 220 -1.56 -11.08 -12.46
CA LEU A 220 -0.97 -11.42 -13.76
C LEU A 220 -0.45 -10.17 -14.48
N ALA A 221 -1.24 -9.10 -14.53
CA ALA A 221 -0.83 -7.83 -15.14
C ALA A 221 0.39 -7.23 -14.42
N ALA A 222 0.42 -7.30 -13.08
CA ALA A 222 1.53 -6.81 -12.27
C ALA A 222 2.84 -7.58 -12.52
N GLU A 223 2.78 -8.90 -12.66
CA GLU A 223 3.95 -9.72 -12.95
C GLU A 223 4.48 -9.50 -14.37
N ILE A 224 3.60 -9.39 -15.37
CA ILE A 224 4.01 -9.03 -16.75
C ILE A 224 4.71 -7.67 -16.73
N ARG A 225 4.15 -6.66 -16.05
CA ARG A 225 4.77 -5.35 -15.89
C ARG A 225 6.16 -5.45 -15.24
N SER A 226 6.29 -6.20 -14.15
CA SER A 226 7.55 -6.42 -13.44
C SER A 226 8.62 -7.04 -14.35
N ARG A 227 8.26 -8.06 -15.14
CA ARG A 227 9.17 -8.69 -16.11
C ARG A 227 9.61 -7.71 -17.20
N LEU A 228 8.69 -6.90 -17.73
CA LEU A 228 9.02 -5.90 -18.75
C LEU A 228 9.91 -4.78 -18.18
N ALA A 229 9.66 -4.33 -16.95
CA ALA A 229 10.40 -3.26 -16.29
C ALA A 229 11.86 -3.60 -16.02
N ARG A 230 12.20 -4.89 -15.96
CA ARG A 230 13.59 -5.37 -15.84
C ARG A 230 14.39 -5.25 -17.14
N ASN A 231 13.73 -5.10 -18.29
CA ASN A 231 14.45 -4.90 -19.54
C ASN A 231 14.91 -3.44 -19.61
N PRO A 232 16.23 -3.16 -19.57
CA PRO A 232 16.73 -1.78 -19.56
C PRO A 232 16.44 -1.03 -20.86
N LEU A 233 16.04 -1.73 -21.93
CA LEU A 233 15.67 -1.15 -23.21
C LEU A 233 14.21 -0.68 -23.25
N LEU A 234 13.40 -1.06 -22.26
CA LEU A 234 11.99 -0.70 -22.18
C LEU A 234 11.75 0.36 -21.11
N LYS A 235 10.89 1.32 -21.44
CA LYS A 235 10.31 2.25 -20.48
C LYS A 235 8.90 1.76 -20.12
N VAL A 236 8.72 1.24 -18.91
CA VAL A 236 7.44 0.65 -18.51
C VAL A 236 6.70 1.58 -17.55
N ALA A 237 5.46 1.96 -17.89
CA ALA A 237 4.62 2.73 -16.99
C ALA A 237 4.26 1.92 -15.75
N ALA A 238 4.39 2.52 -14.57
CA ALA A 238 4.21 1.82 -13.31
C ALA A 238 2.73 1.60 -12.94
N LYS A 239 2.51 0.81 -11.87
CA LYS A 239 1.17 0.33 -11.45
C LYS A 239 0.18 1.45 -11.23
N ALA A 240 0.56 2.46 -10.45
CA ALA A 240 -0.36 3.50 -10.02
C ALA A 240 -0.94 4.25 -11.22
N SER A 241 -0.07 4.68 -12.16
CA SER A 241 -0.51 5.33 -13.38
C SER A 241 -1.33 4.43 -14.30
N SER A 242 -0.95 3.16 -14.49
CA SER A 242 -1.75 2.25 -15.31
C SER A 242 -3.14 1.98 -14.71
N SER A 243 -3.22 1.83 -13.39
CA SER A 243 -4.45 1.49 -12.69
C SER A 243 -5.50 2.61 -12.68
N SER A 244 -5.11 3.87 -12.91
CA SER A 244 -6.08 4.98 -12.98
C SER A 244 -7.05 4.89 -14.16
N PHE A 245 -6.81 3.96 -15.10
CA PHE A 245 -7.59 3.84 -16.33
C PHE A 245 -8.58 2.67 -16.36
N ARG A 246 -8.67 1.84 -15.29
CA ARG A 246 -9.50 0.62 -15.22
C ARG A 246 -10.94 0.81 -15.73
N ASP A 247 -11.59 1.91 -15.36
CA ASP A 247 -13.00 2.18 -15.66
C ASP A 247 -13.20 3.49 -16.43
N SER A 248 -12.15 3.97 -17.08
CA SER A 248 -12.11 5.37 -17.55
C SER A 248 -12.94 5.62 -18.81
N GLY A 249 -13.29 4.58 -19.59
CA GLY A 249 -13.95 4.72 -20.90
C GLY A 249 -13.15 5.54 -21.92
N VAL A 250 -11.88 5.83 -21.60
CA VAL A 250 -10.98 6.68 -22.38
C VAL A 250 -10.37 5.88 -23.54
N SER A 251 -10.15 6.52 -24.68
CA SER A 251 -9.56 5.88 -25.85
C SER A 251 -8.11 5.43 -25.59
N ALA A 252 -7.66 4.37 -26.27
CA ALA A 252 -6.28 3.90 -26.16
C ALA A 252 -5.24 4.98 -26.48
N THR A 253 -5.53 5.87 -27.44
CA THR A 253 -4.62 6.98 -27.79
C THR A 253 -4.50 8.00 -26.66
N ASP A 254 -5.61 8.37 -26.03
CA ASP A 254 -5.61 9.32 -24.91
C ASP A 254 -4.92 8.72 -23.67
N ILE A 255 -5.12 7.42 -23.39
CA ILE A 255 -4.42 6.72 -22.30
C ILE A 255 -2.91 6.74 -22.55
N ALA A 256 -2.48 6.41 -23.77
CA ALA A 256 -1.07 6.37 -24.14
C ALA A 256 -0.41 7.76 -24.04
N ASP A 257 -1.09 8.82 -24.48
CA ASP A 257 -0.58 10.19 -24.35
C ASP A 257 -0.49 10.65 -22.89
N LYS A 258 -1.51 10.34 -22.06
CA LYS A 258 -1.47 10.66 -20.62
C LYS A 258 -0.35 9.92 -19.89
N LEU A 259 -0.13 8.65 -20.22
CA LEU A 259 0.95 7.82 -19.67
C LEU A 259 2.31 8.10 -20.31
N LYS A 260 2.36 8.85 -21.40
CA LYS A 260 3.56 9.14 -22.20
C LYS A 260 4.27 7.86 -22.66
N VAL A 261 3.50 6.88 -23.16
CA VAL A 261 3.97 5.60 -23.69
C VAL A 261 3.57 5.40 -25.16
N ALA A 262 4.30 4.58 -25.92
CA ALA A 262 3.92 4.23 -27.29
C ALA A 262 2.97 3.05 -27.37
N PHE A 263 3.01 2.14 -26.41
CA PHE A 263 2.21 0.91 -26.47
C PHE A 263 1.38 0.72 -25.19
N LEU A 264 0.20 0.12 -25.35
CA LEU A 264 -0.65 -0.31 -24.25
C LEU A 264 -0.85 -1.82 -24.35
N LEU A 265 -0.62 -2.53 -23.25
CA LEU A 265 -0.98 -3.93 -23.09
C LEU A 265 -2.20 -4.02 -22.19
N ASN A 266 -3.33 -4.45 -22.75
CA ASN A 266 -4.53 -4.81 -22.01
C ASN A 266 -4.88 -6.28 -22.25
N GLY A 267 -5.81 -6.82 -21.47
CA GLY A 267 -6.19 -8.21 -21.63
C GLY A 267 -7.35 -8.63 -20.75
N ASP A 268 -7.82 -9.84 -21.04
CA ASP A 268 -8.91 -10.50 -20.35
C ASP A 268 -8.41 -11.83 -19.80
N VAL A 269 -8.79 -12.12 -18.56
CA VAL A 269 -8.53 -13.39 -17.91
C VAL A 269 -9.86 -14.06 -17.60
N ARG A 270 -9.99 -15.32 -18.02
CA ARG A 270 -11.12 -16.17 -17.67
C ARG A 270 -10.59 -17.46 -17.08
N ARG A 271 -11.02 -17.75 -15.86
CA ARG A 271 -10.71 -19.01 -15.18
C ARG A 271 -11.98 -19.85 -15.05
N ASP A 272 -11.89 -21.11 -15.46
CA ASP A 272 -12.94 -22.11 -15.33
C ASP A 272 -12.33 -23.39 -14.73
N GLY A 273 -12.40 -23.50 -13.39
CA GLY A 273 -11.70 -24.53 -12.64
C GLY A 273 -10.18 -24.46 -12.84
N ASP A 274 -9.62 -25.54 -13.38
CA ASP A 274 -8.19 -25.67 -13.71
C ASP A 274 -7.84 -25.17 -15.11
N GLN A 275 -8.81 -24.69 -15.91
CA GLN A 275 -8.54 -24.09 -17.22
C GLN A 275 -8.47 -22.56 -17.12
N LEU A 276 -7.45 -22.01 -17.74
CA LEU A 276 -7.17 -20.59 -17.81
C LEU A 276 -7.09 -20.14 -19.26
N ARG A 277 -7.95 -19.19 -19.60
CA ARG A 277 -7.90 -18.46 -20.87
C ARG A 277 -7.43 -17.05 -20.62
N VAL A 278 -6.31 -16.68 -21.25
CA VAL A 278 -5.76 -15.32 -21.22
C VAL A 278 -5.74 -14.78 -22.63
N THR A 279 -6.37 -13.64 -22.84
CA THR A 279 -6.25 -12.85 -24.08
C THR A 279 -5.52 -11.57 -23.74
N ALA A 280 -4.47 -11.22 -24.47
CA ALA A 280 -3.75 -9.97 -24.31
C ALA A 280 -3.62 -9.27 -25.65
N SER A 281 -3.82 -7.96 -25.67
CA SER A 281 -3.72 -7.14 -26.87
C SER A 281 -2.71 -6.03 -26.64
N LEU A 282 -1.70 -5.98 -27.52
CA LEU A 282 -0.73 -4.91 -27.58
C LEU A 282 -1.23 -3.89 -28.61
N THR A 283 -1.52 -2.68 -28.16
CA THR A 283 -2.10 -1.60 -28.96
C THR A 283 -1.08 -0.47 -29.14
N ASP A 284 -0.92 0.01 -30.36
CA ASP A 284 -0.13 1.20 -30.69
C ASP A 284 -0.91 2.44 -30.21
N GLY A 285 -0.33 3.18 -29.28
CA GLY A 285 -0.90 4.35 -28.65
C GLY A 285 -0.92 5.61 -29.54
N ASN A 286 -0.19 5.65 -30.66
CA ASN A 286 -0.28 6.76 -31.60
C ASN A 286 -1.45 6.58 -32.57
N THR A 287 -1.75 5.33 -32.93
CA THR A 287 -2.77 5.02 -33.95
C THR A 287 -4.05 4.43 -33.39
N GLY A 288 -4.02 3.90 -32.16
CA GLY A 288 -5.11 3.17 -31.53
C GLY A 288 -5.32 1.76 -32.09
N PHE A 289 -4.50 1.28 -33.04
CA PHE A 289 -4.62 -0.04 -33.63
C PHE A 289 -3.88 -1.11 -32.83
N THR A 290 -4.46 -2.32 -32.79
CA THR A 290 -3.81 -3.48 -32.19
C THR A 290 -2.63 -3.92 -33.05
N ALA A 291 -1.41 -3.76 -32.51
CA ALA A 291 -0.17 -4.22 -33.12
C ALA A 291 -0.06 -5.76 -33.05
N ARG A 292 -0.46 -6.36 -31.92
CA ARG A 292 -0.41 -7.80 -31.72
C ARG A 292 -1.51 -8.27 -30.78
N GLN A 293 -2.17 -9.36 -31.13
CA GLN A 293 -3.11 -10.05 -30.25
C GLN A 293 -2.55 -11.43 -29.88
N LEU A 294 -2.64 -11.78 -28.60
CA LEU A 294 -2.14 -13.00 -28.01
C LEU A 294 -3.30 -13.71 -27.31
N SER A 295 -3.47 -15.01 -27.54
CA SER A 295 -4.48 -15.80 -26.86
C SER A 295 -3.89 -17.15 -26.44
N TYR A 296 -4.05 -17.46 -25.16
CA TYR A 296 -3.59 -18.70 -24.55
C TYR A 296 -4.76 -19.37 -23.86
N ASP A 297 -4.89 -20.67 -24.09
CA ASP A 297 -5.88 -21.54 -23.46
C ASP A 297 -5.12 -22.75 -22.91
N ARG A 298 -4.91 -22.78 -21.60
CA ARG A 298 -4.05 -23.75 -20.92
C ARG A 298 -4.61 -24.08 -19.55
N ALA A 299 -4.12 -25.16 -18.95
CA ALA A 299 -4.33 -25.38 -17.54
C ALA A 299 -3.63 -24.28 -16.70
N VAL A 300 -4.13 -24.02 -15.49
CA VAL A 300 -3.61 -22.96 -14.59
C VAL A 300 -2.14 -23.22 -14.24
N ASP A 301 -1.68 -24.47 -14.24
CA ASP A 301 -0.27 -24.87 -14.10
C ASP A 301 0.66 -24.24 -15.16
N GLY A 302 0.15 -23.91 -16.34
CA GLY A 302 0.86 -23.22 -17.42
C GLY A 302 0.97 -21.70 -17.25
N ILE A 303 0.55 -21.11 -16.12
CA ILE A 303 0.53 -19.65 -15.93
C ILE A 303 1.90 -18.98 -16.13
N PHE A 304 2.98 -19.60 -15.68
CA PHE A 304 4.33 -19.05 -15.84
C PHE A 304 4.79 -19.06 -17.30
N GLU A 305 4.40 -20.09 -18.06
CA GLU A 305 4.64 -20.13 -19.51
C GLU A 305 3.87 -19.03 -20.22
N ILE A 306 2.61 -18.78 -19.85
CA ILE A 306 1.79 -17.70 -20.40
C ILE A 306 2.44 -16.34 -20.12
N GLN A 307 2.85 -16.09 -18.87
CA GLN A 307 3.53 -14.85 -18.49
C GLN A 307 4.81 -14.62 -19.31
N GLY A 308 5.65 -15.65 -19.42
CA GLY A 308 6.90 -15.61 -20.19
C GLY A 308 6.65 -15.40 -21.68
N ALA A 309 5.63 -16.06 -22.23
CA ALA A 309 5.28 -15.94 -23.64
C ALA A 309 4.72 -14.55 -23.98
N ILE A 310 3.85 -13.98 -23.12
CA ILE A 310 3.36 -12.60 -23.30
C ILE A 310 4.51 -11.60 -23.22
N ALA A 311 5.35 -11.67 -22.18
CA ALA A 311 6.47 -10.75 -22.02
C ALA A 311 7.45 -10.84 -23.20
N SER A 312 7.80 -12.06 -23.64
CA SER A 312 8.69 -12.27 -24.79
C SER A 312 8.08 -11.77 -26.10
N ALA A 313 6.78 -11.98 -26.30
CA ALA A 313 6.08 -11.50 -27.49
C ALA A 313 6.00 -9.97 -27.54
N VAL A 314 5.83 -9.32 -26.38
CA VAL A 314 5.85 -7.87 -26.24
C VAL A 314 7.27 -7.33 -26.47
N ILE A 315 8.29 -7.88 -25.81
CA ILE A 315 9.68 -7.49 -26.01
C ILE A 315 10.06 -7.62 -27.48
N GLY A 316 9.77 -8.76 -28.12
CA GLY A 316 10.09 -8.97 -29.53
C GLY A 316 9.42 -7.99 -30.49
N GLU A 317 8.23 -7.48 -30.15
CA GLU A 317 7.56 -6.43 -30.93
C GLU A 317 8.22 -5.05 -30.71
N LEU A 318 8.55 -4.71 -29.46
CA LEU A 318 9.09 -3.40 -29.10
C LEU A 318 10.59 -3.26 -29.35
N THR A 319 11.34 -4.35 -29.41
CA THR A 319 12.81 -4.34 -29.54
C THR A 319 13.28 -4.94 -30.86
N ALA A 320 12.46 -4.92 -31.91
CA ALA A 320 12.73 -5.52 -33.22
C ALA A 320 14.05 -5.06 -33.90
N GLU A 321 14.78 -4.09 -33.34
CA GLU A 321 16.09 -3.63 -33.80
C GLU A 321 17.31 -4.10 -32.96
N ILE A 322 17.14 -4.86 -31.89
CA ILE A 322 18.29 -5.27 -31.03
C ILE A 322 18.32 -6.79 -30.84
N GLU A 323 19.07 -7.47 -31.70
CA GLU A 323 19.48 -8.85 -31.47
C GLU A 323 20.37 -8.93 -30.22
N GLY A 324 19.97 -9.74 -29.23
CA GLY A 324 20.94 -10.33 -28.29
C GLY A 324 20.72 -10.17 -26.78
N ARG A 325 19.56 -9.73 -26.28
CA ARG A 325 19.24 -9.81 -24.83
C ARG A 325 17.79 -10.22 -24.55
N ASN A 326 17.52 -11.52 -24.63
CA ASN A 326 16.39 -12.14 -23.94
C ASN A 326 16.80 -12.33 -22.46
N THR A 327 16.34 -11.46 -21.56
CA THR A 327 16.49 -11.65 -20.10
C THR A 327 15.14 -11.85 -19.41
N GLY A 328 14.22 -12.58 -20.07
CA GLY A 328 12.86 -12.86 -19.59
C GLY A 328 12.74 -13.89 -18.47
N GLU A 329 13.84 -14.25 -17.80
CA GLU A 329 13.84 -15.19 -16.68
C GLU A 329 13.21 -14.56 -15.44
N GLN A 330 12.31 -15.29 -14.78
CA GLN A 330 11.57 -14.82 -13.61
C GLN A 330 12.50 -14.84 -12.38
N VAL A 331 13.45 -13.91 -12.30
CA VAL A 331 14.33 -13.78 -11.13
C VAL A 331 13.49 -13.56 -9.87
N GLY A 332 13.65 -14.48 -8.91
CA GLY A 332 12.94 -14.48 -7.62
C GLY A 332 11.48 -14.94 -7.66
N GLY A 333 11.04 -15.56 -8.76
CA GLY A 333 9.71 -16.13 -8.93
C GLY A 333 9.50 -17.48 -8.25
N THR A 334 8.37 -18.12 -8.56
CA THR A 334 8.05 -19.50 -8.16
C THR A 334 7.59 -20.27 -9.39
N GLU A 335 7.79 -21.59 -9.40
CA GLU A 335 7.16 -22.52 -10.36
C GLU A 335 5.90 -23.17 -9.79
N SER A 336 5.59 -22.93 -8.52
CA SER A 336 4.40 -23.47 -7.84
C SER A 336 3.23 -22.50 -7.98
N VAL A 337 2.20 -22.91 -8.73
CA VAL A 337 0.94 -22.17 -8.84
C VAL A 337 0.29 -21.96 -7.47
N ALA A 338 0.31 -22.97 -6.60
CA ALA A 338 -0.29 -22.86 -5.28
C ALA A 338 0.43 -21.81 -4.40
N ALA A 339 1.76 -21.75 -4.46
CA ALA A 339 2.53 -20.71 -3.77
C ALA A 339 2.23 -19.32 -4.37
N TYR A 340 2.11 -19.25 -5.69
CA TYR A 340 1.83 -18.02 -6.41
C TYR A 340 0.45 -17.43 -6.10
N GLU A 341 -0.60 -18.24 -6.08
CA GLU A 341 -1.96 -17.78 -5.74
C GLU A 341 -2.02 -17.20 -4.32
N ILE A 342 -1.46 -17.90 -3.34
CA ILE A 342 -1.40 -17.43 -1.94
C ILE A 342 -0.61 -16.13 -1.85
N TYR A 343 0.52 -16.04 -2.56
CA TYR A 343 1.34 -14.82 -2.61
C TYR A 343 0.58 -13.62 -3.18
N LEU A 344 -0.18 -13.80 -4.27
CA LEU A 344 -0.98 -12.72 -4.84
C LEU A 344 -2.05 -12.21 -3.88
N GLN A 345 -2.76 -13.12 -3.20
CA GLN A 345 -3.74 -12.76 -2.18
C GLN A 345 -3.09 -12.04 -0.98
N ALA A 346 -1.92 -12.53 -0.53
CA ALA A 346 -1.16 -11.90 0.53
C ALA A 346 -0.74 -10.47 0.17
N ARG A 347 -0.31 -10.26 -1.09
CA ARG A 347 0.04 -8.94 -1.61
C ARG A 347 -1.13 -8.01 -1.73
N GLU A 348 -2.29 -8.48 -2.18
CA GLU A 348 -3.49 -7.67 -2.22
C GLU A 348 -3.88 -7.21 -0.80
N LEU A 349 -3.84 -8.13 0.17
CA LEU A 349 -4.14 -7.82 1.56
C LEU A 349 -3.15 -6.80 2.14
N TYR A 350 -1.86 -6.94 1.84
CA TYR A 350 -0.83 -5.98 2.23
C TYR A 350 -1.00 -4.62 1.53
N ASP A 351 -1.24 -4.61 0.21
CA ASP A 351 -1.42 -3.38 -0.58
C ASP A 351 -2.69 -2.61 -0.16
N ALA A 352 -3.72 -3.33 0.35
CA ALA A 352 -4.94 -2.72 0.87
C ALA A 352 -4.70 -1.92 2.16
N GLY A 353 -3.67 -2.27 2.96
CA GLY A 353 -3.22 -1.51 4.12
C GLY A 353 -4.34 -1.14 5.10
N ILE A 354 -5.20 -2.11 5.43
CA ILE A 354 -6.47 -1.88 6.14
C ILE A 354 -6.21 -1.60 7.62
N ASP A 355 -5.53 -2.51 8.29
CA ASP A 355 -5.23 -2.47 9.73
C ASP A 355 -4.08 -3.44 10.09
N GLU A 356 -3.61 -3.38 11.35
CA GLU A 356 -2.55 -4.26 11.84
C GLU A 356 -2.89 -5.75 11.68
N SER A 357 -4.15 -6.14 11.87
CA SER A 357 -4.58 -7.53 11.75
C SER A 357 -4.42 -8.03 10.31
N SER A 358 -4.76 -7.20 9.33
CA SER A 358 -4.62 -7.49 7.91
C SER A 358 -3.15 -7.60 7.51
N ASP A 359 -2.29 -6.72 8.03
CA ASP A 359 -0.85 -6.79 7.79
C ASP A 359 -0.23 -8.06 8.40
N ARG A 360 -0.61 -8.43 9.63
CA ARG A 360 -0.17 -9.68 10.26
C ARG A 360 -0.69 -10.90 9.52
N ARG A 361 -1.92 -10.88 9.02
CA ARG A 361 -2.48 -11.93 8.17
C ARG A 361 -1.70 -12.05 6.86
N SER A 362 -1.30 -10.93 6.25
CA SER A 362 -0.47 -10.96 5.04
C SER A 362 0.87 -11.67 5.29
N VAL A 363 1.50 -11.43 6.45
CA VAL A 363 2.72 -12.16 6.88
C VAL A 363 2.47 -13.66 6.96
N THR A 364 1.36 -14.09 7.60
CA THR A 364 0.98 -15.51 7.67
C THR A 364 0.75 -16.12 6.28
N MET A 365 0.16 -15.37 5.35
CA MET A 365 -0.04 -15.85 3.99
C MET A 365 1.27 -15.93 3.21
N PHE A 366 2.19 -14.97 3.39
CA PHE A 366 3.54 -15.10 2.83
C PHE A 366 4.28 -16.31 3.40
N ASP A 367 4.12 -16.60 4.69
CA ASP A 367 4.67 -17.82 5.32
C ASP A 367 4.09 -19.09 4.70
N ASN A 368 2.79 -19.12 4.40
CA ASN A 368 2.17 -20.26 3.71
C ASN A 368 2.70 -20.43 2.27
N ALA A 369 2.91 -19.33 1.54
CA ALA A 369 3.52 -19.40 0.21
C ALA A 369 4.96 -19.94 0.27
N ILE A 370 5.76 -19.47 1.24
CA ILE A 370 7.14 -19.92 1.49
C ILE A 370 7.17 -21.40 1.94
N ALA A 371 6.18 -21.86 2.69
CA ALA A 371 6.10 -23.26 3.10
C ALA A 371 5.88 -24.22 1.91
N ILE A 372 5.21 -23.75 0.86
CA ILE A 372 5.01 -24.51 -0.39
C ILE A 372 6.25 -24.42 -1.27
N ASP A 373 6.82 -23.23 -1.43
CA ASP A 373 8.05 -22.99 -2.20
C ASP A 373 9.07 -22.18 -1.37
N PRO A 374 10.00 -22.85 -0.68
CA PRO A 374 11.02 -22.19 0.13
C PRO A 374 11.96 -21.27 -0.66
N ASP A 375 12.12 -21.50 -1.96
CA ASP A 375 12.98 -20.72 -2.86
C ASP A 375 12.19 -19.59 -3.57
N TYR A 376 10.99 -19.24 -3.09
CA TYR A 376 10.23 -18.12 -3.62
C TYR A 376 10.72 -16.76 -3.07
N ALA A 377 11.79 -16.22 -3.65
CA ALA A 377 12.44 -15.01 -3.15
C ALA A 377 11.51 -13.78 -3.03
N ALA A 378 10.55 -13.61 -3.95
CA ALA A 378 9.59 -12.51 -3.89
C ALA A 378 8.67 -12.61 -2.66
N ALA A 379 8.26 -13.82 -2.25
CA ALA A 379 7.48 -14.03 -1.04
C ALA A 379 8.29 -13.68 0.23
N HIS A 380 9.58 -14.05 0.28
CA HIS A 380 10.49 -13.64 1.36
C HIS A 380 10.66 -12.12 1.43
N ALA A 381 10.84 -11.44 0.30
CA ALA A 381 10.96 -9.98 0.27
C ALA A 381 9.66 -9.29 0.70
N SER A 382 8.50 -9.76 0.24
CA SER A 382 7.19 -9.22 0.65
C SER A 382 6.91 -9.46 2.14
N LYS A 383 7.25 -10.64 2.67
CA LYS A 383 7.20 -10.92 4.11
C LYS A 383 8.06 -9.93 4.89
N SER A 384 9.30 -9.70 4.46
CA SER A 384 10.21 -8.73 5.08
C SER A 384 9.59 -7.35 5.14
N ARG A 385 8.98 -6.91 4.03
CA ARG A 385 8.33 -5.60 3.93
C ARG A 385 7.14 -5.47 4.87
N ALA A 386 6.27 -6.46 4.93
CA ALA A 386 5.12 -6.47 5.82
C ALA A 386 5.57 -6.46 7.30
N LEU A 387 6.60 -7.24 7.65
CA LEU A 387 7.20 -7.19 8.99
C LEU A 387 7.82 -5.82 9.30
N ALA A 388 8.50 -5.20 8.35
CA ALA A 388 9.08 -3.88 8.54
C ALA A 388 8.01 -2.78 8.73
N LEU A 389 6.87 -2.90 8.04
CA LEU A 389 5.70 -2.06 8.24
C LEU A 389 5.15 -2.22 9.66
N ILE A 390 4.91 -3.48 10.09
CA ILE A 390 4.43 -3.80 11.44
C ILE A 390 5.41 -3.27 12.51
N GLY A 391 6.70 -3.45 12.30
CA GLY A 391 7.76 -2.96 13.18
C GLY A 391 7.74 -1.44 13.34
N ASN A 392 7.39 -0.71 12.27
CA ASN A 392 7.36 0.74 12.27
C ASN A 392 6.05 1.31 12.84
N LEU A 393 4.90 0.73 12.48
CA LEU A 393 3.59 1.30 12.79
C LEU A 393 2.98 0.77 14.09
N TYR A 394 3.19 -0.50 14.43
CA TYR A 394 2.41 -1.17 15.47
C TYR A 394 3.26 -1.75 16.61
N ALA A 395 4.50 -2.17 16.32
CA ALA A 395 5.32 -2.84 17.31
C ALA A 395 5.68 -1.93 18.50
N ALA A 396 5.40 -2.43 19.70
CA ALA A 396 5.86 -1.83 20.95
C ALA A 396 7.40 -1.81 21.02
N PRO A 397 8.01 -0.88 21.78
CA PRO A 397 9.47 -0.72 21.82
C PRO A 397 10.25 -2.01 22.11
N ASP A 398 9.74 -2.87 22.98
CA ASP A 398 10.32 -4.15 23.36
C ASP A 398 10.17 -5.25 22.29
N GLN A 399 9.24 -5.09 21.35
CA GLN A 399 9.00 -6.03 20.24
C GLN A 399 9.73 -5.64 18.96
N ARG A 400 10.09 -4.35 18.78
CA ARG A 400 10.70 -3.82 17.56
C ARG A 400 11.93 -4.60 17.12
N ASP A 401 12.81 -4.95 18.06
CA ASP A 401 14.04 -5.67 17.73
C ASP A 401 13.79 -7.05 17.13
N THR A 402 12.82 -7.77 17.69
CA THR A 402 12.37 -9.08 17.23
C THR A 402 11.74 -8.98 15.85
N VAL A 403 10.82 -8.02 15.66
CA VAL A 403 10.11 -7.84 14.39
C VAL A 403 11.07 -7.43 13.26
N PHE A 404 11.93 -6.44 13.49
CA PHE A 404 12.93 -6.04 12.50
C PHE A 404 14.03 -7.09 12.28
N GLY A 405 14.36 -7.89 13.29
CA GLY A 405 15.24 -9.05 13.13
C GLY A 405 14.64 -10.12 12.21
N ALA A 406 13.34 -10.40 12.37
CA ALA A 406 12.62 -11.30 11.47
C ALA A 406 12.50 -10.72 10.05
N ALA A 407 12.28 -9.41 9.93
CA ALA A 407 12.26 -8.72 8.64
C ALA A 407 13.61 -8.82 7.93
N GLU A 408 14.72 -8.59 8.65
CA GLU A 408 16.07 -8.66 8.07
C GLU A 408 16.40 -10.09 7.62
N LYS A 409 16.04 -11.09 8.43
CA LYS A 409 16.24 -12.50 8.07
C LYS A 409 15.50 -12.85 6.76
N ALA A 410 14.25 -12.41 6.61
CA ALA A 410 13.49 -12.64 5.39
C ALA A 410 14.08 -11.90 4.18
N ALA A 411 14.58 -10.67 4.37
CA ALA A 411 15.25 -9.92 3.30
C ALA A 411 16.55 -10.60 2.85
N LEU A 412 17.38 -11.05 3.79
CA LEU A 412 18.61 -11.78 3.52
C LEU A 412 18.34 -13.08 2.76
N GLU A 413 17.26 -13.79 3.11
CA GLU A 413 16.87 -15.02 2.42
C GLU A 413 16.44 -14.75 0.98
N ALA A 414 15.65 -13.69 0.74
CA ALA A 414 15.31 -13.26 -0.62
C ALA A 414 16.55 -12.96 -1.47
N VAL A 415 17.54 -12.25 -0.90
CA VAL A 415 18.82 -11.95 -1.57
C VAL A 415 19.66 -13.22 -1.78
N ARG A 416 19.67 -14.16 -0.83
CA ARG A 416 20.39 -15.43 -0.95
C ARG A 416 19.84 -16.28 -2.09
N ILE A 417 18.52 -16.38 -2.18
CA ILE A 417 17.83 -17.19 -3.19
C ILE A 417 17.96 -16.55 -4.58
N ALA A 418 17.74 -15.24 -4.68
CA ALA A 418 17.79 -14.50 -5.93
C ALA A 418 18.65 -13.23 -5.79
N PRO A 419 19.98 -13.34 -5.95
CA PRO A 419 20.90 -12.20 -5.80
C PRO A 419 20.69 -11.06 -6.80
N GLU A 420 20.01 -11.34 -7.91
CA GLU A 420 19.66 -10.36 -8.94
C GLU A 420 18.24 -9.80 -8.79
N TYR A 421 17.52 -10.15 -7.70
CA TYR A 421 16.19 -9.63 -7.41
C TYR A 421 16.26 -8.27 -6.72
N ALA A 422 15.98 -7.20 -7.48
CA ALA A 422 16.09 -5.82 -7.03
C ALA A 422 15.32 -5.50 -5.74
N ASP A 423 14.09 -6.03 -5.58
CA ASP A 423 13.25 -5.72 -4.42
C ASP A 423 13.74 -6.40 -3.13
N GLY A 424 14.43 -7.54 -3.24
CA GLY A 424 15.10 -8.20 -2.12
C GLY A 424 16.20 -7.31 -1.51
N HIS A 425 16.99 -6.67 -2.36
CA HIS A 425 17.98 -5.67 -1.94
C HIS A 425 17.33 -4.38 -1.43
N SER A 426 16.24 -3.93 -2.07
CA SER A 426 15.48 -2.73 -1.65
C SER A 426 14.98 -2.87 -0.21
N VAL A 427 14.33 -4.00 0.11
CA VAL A 427 13.76 -4.23 1.44
C VAL A 427 14.85 -4.47 2.48
N LEU A 428 15.97 -5.12 2.12
CA LEU A 428 17.13 -5.25 3.01
C LEU A 428 17.69 -3.87 3.40
N GLY A 429 17.85 -2.98 2.41
CA GLY A 429 18.27 -1.59 2.65
C GLY A 429 17.31 -0.88 3.60
N TYR A 430 16.01 -0.99 3.36
CA TYR A 430 14.97 -0.39 4.22
C TYR A 430 15.00 -0.91 5.66
N VAL A 431 15.09 -2.22 5.85
CA VAL A 431 15.14 -2.81 7.20
C VAL A 431 16.39 -2.35 7.95
N ARG A 432 17.54 -2.29 7.28
CA ARG A 432 18.78 -1.80 7.91
C ARG A 432 18.70 -0.31 8.25
N SER A 433 18.28 0.53 7.30
CA SER A 433 18.22 1.97 7.53
C SER A 433 17.16 2.37 8.56
N THR A 434 15.94 1.82 8.44
CA THR A 434 14.79 2.28 9.23
C THR A 434 14.53 1.41 10.45
N GLY A 435 14.70 0.10 10.33
CA GLY A 435 14.46 -0.83 11.43
C GLY A 435 15.62 -0.96 12.42
N LYS A 436 16.85 -0.92 11.90
CA LYS A 436 18.07 -1.12 12.70
C LYS A 436 18.87 0.17 12.91
N LEU A 437 18.52 1.27 12.23
CA LEU A 437 19.29 2.52 12.21
C LEU A 437 20.77 2.29 11.79
N ASP A 438 21.01 1.26 10.98
CA ASP A 438 22.30 0.96 10.37
C ASP A 438 22.34 1.59 8.97
N ILE A 439 22.59 2.90 8.95
CA ILE A 439 22.58 3.69 7.71
C ILE A 439 23.72 3.24 6.79
N LYS A 440 24.89 2.95 7.36
CA LYS A 440 26.04 2.46 6.61
C LYS A 440 25.77 1.09 5.97
N GLY A 441 25.24 0.14 6.73
CA GLY A 441 24.92 -1.20 6.22
C GLY A 441 23.77 -1.23 5.21
N ALA A 442 22.96 -0.16 5.12
CA ALA A 442 21.91 -0.02 4.14
C ALA A 442 22.39 0.46 2.76
N GLN A 443 23.58 1.08 2.66
CA GLN A 443 24.07 1.69 1.41
C GLN A 443 24.24 0.67 0.28
N GLU A 444 24.96 -0.43 0.52
CA GLU A 444 25.19 -1.46 -0.49
C GLU A 444 23.88 -2.10 -0.99
N PRO A 445 22.94 -2.55 -0.13
CA PRO A 445 21.64 -3.04 -0.59
C PRO A 445 20.87 -2.03 -1.43
N TYR A 446 20.81 -0.76 -1.03
CA TYR A 446 20.12 0.26 -1.84
C TYR A 446 20.80 0.48 -3.20
N GLN A 447 22.13 0.54 -3.22
CA GLN A 447 22.91 0.66 -4.45
C GLN A 447 22.65 -0.52 -5.39
N ARG A 448 22.68 -1.75 -4.86
CA ARG A 448 22.43 -2.95 -5.65
C ARG A 448 21.00 -3.01 -6.17
N SER A 449 20.03 -2.56 -5.36
CA SER A 449 18.63 -2.44 -5.76
C SER A 449 18.45 -1.48 -6.93
N TYR A 450 19.11 -0.31 -6.89
CA TYR A 450 19.11 0.67 -7.96
C TYR A 450 19.68 0.12 -9.27
N GLU A 451 20.82 -0.56 -9.21
CA GLU A 451 21.47 -1.17 -10.38
C GLU A 451 20.59 -2.24 -11.05
N LEU A 452 19.89 -3.05 -10.26
CA LEU A 452 19.05 -4.15 -10.74
C LEU A 452 17.65 -3.71 -11.16
N GLY A 453 17.13 -2.61 -10.58
CA GLY A 453 15.73 -2.17 -10.70
C GLY A 453 15.56 -0.82 -11.39
N ALA A 454 16.48 -0.41 -12.27
CA ALA A 454 16.49 0.92 -12.90
C ALA A 454 15.26 1.25 -13.77
N GLY A 455 14.41 0.26 -14.09
CA GLY A 455 13.13 0.45 -14.78
C GLY A 455 11.89 0.42 -13.88
N ASP A 456 12.06 0.28 -12.56
CA ASP A 456 10.96 0.23 -11.59
C ASP A 456 10.88 1.53 -10.78
N ALA A 457 9.76 2.24 -10.91
CA ALA A 457 9.55 3.54 -10.25
C ALA A 457 9.57 3.48 -8.72
N ASP A 458 9.11 2.38 -8.11
CA ASP A 458 9.09 2.22 -6.66
C ASP A 458 10.51 1.99 -6.12
N ILE A 459 11.32 1.19 -6.84
CA ILE A 459 12.74 0.97 -6.51
C ILE A 459 13.52 2.28 -6.59
N LEU A 460 13.36 3.01 -7.70
CA LEU A 460 14.00 4.31 -7.92
C LEU A 460 13.61 5.33 -6.84
N SER A 461 12.32 5.40 -6.49
CA SER A 461 11.82 6.33 -5.46
C SER A 461 12.43 6.04 -4.08
N ARG A 462 12.54 4.77 -3.69
CA ARG A 462 13.13 4.39 -2.41
C ARG A 462 14.63 4.67 -2.36
N TYR A 463 15.34 4.36 -3.44
CA TYR A 463 16.75 4.72 -3.57
C TYR A 463 16.94 6.24 -3.48
N ALA A 464 16.12 7.02 -4.20
CA ALA A 464 16.18 8.47 -4.19
C ALA A 464 16.00 9.07 -2.79
N ILE A 465 14.99 8.62 -2.05
CA ILE A 465 14.76 9.04 -0.66
C ILE A 465 15.92 8.65 0.25
N PHE A 466 16.51 7.47 0.07
CA PHE A 466 17.68 7.08 0.85
C PHE A 466 18.90 7.96 0.53
N GLN A 467 19.19 8.23 -0.75
CA GLN A 467 20.29 9.11 -1.14
C GLN A 467 20.10 10.55 -0.66
N SER A 468 18.87 11.04 -0.66
CA SER A 468 18.53 12.36 -0.11
C SER A 468 18.83 12.46 1.38
N ARG A 469 18.77 11.36 2.15
CA ARG A 469 19.16 11.36 3.58
C ARG A 469 20.67 11.36 3.81
N LEU A 470 21.46 11.10 2.76
CA LEU A 470 22.92 11.01 2.81
C LEU A 470 23.62 12.22 2.18
N ASP A 471 22.89 13.30 1.91
CA ASP A 471 23.42 14.49 1.22
C ASP A 471 23.94 14.22 -0.18
N ASN A 472 23.36 13.20 -0.84
CA ASN A 472 23.64 12.89 -2.24
C ASN A 472 22.51 13.38 -3.14
N ALA A 473 22.28 14.70 -3.12
CA ALA A 473 21.19 15.36 -3.84
C ALA A 473 21.19 15.08 -5.35
N ALA A 474 22.38 14.96 -5.97
CA ALA A 474 22.51 14.63 -7.38
C ALA A 474 21.93 13.25 -7.71
N ALA A 475 22.34 12.20 -6.97
CA ALA A 475 21.83 10.85 -7.18
C ALA A 475 20.34 10.74 -6.81
N ALA A 476 19.89 11.44 -5.76
CA ALA A 476 18.49 11.48 -5.38
C ALA A 476 17.62 12.10 -6.49
N THR A 477 18.04 13.25 -7.04
CA THR A 477 17.35 13.96 -8.11
C THR A 477 17.30 13.14 -9.39
N GLU A 478 18.42 12.53 -9.80
CA GLU A 478 18.47 11.67 -10.98
C GLU A 478 17.47 10.51 -10.87
N ALA A 479 17.46 9.81 -9.74
CA ALA A 479 16.58 8.67 -9.53
C ALA A 479 15.11 9.06 -9.43
N ILE A 480 14.76 10.15 -8.73
CA ILE A 480 13.36 10.57 -8.59
C ILE A 480 12.79 11.13 -9.91
N GLU A 481 13.57 11.85 -10.70
CA GLU A 481 13.13 12.31 -12.03
C GLU A 481 12.87 11.12 -12.97
N ARG A 482 13.71 10.08 -12.87
CA ARG A 482 13.46 8.84 -13.59
C ARG A 482 12.17 8.17 -13.13
N ALA A 483 11.91 8.11 -11.82
CA ALA A 483 10.67 7.57 -11.27
C ALA A 483 9.44 8.36 -11.75
N VAL A 484 9.47 9.69 -11.73
CA VAL A 484 8.40 10.56 -12.28
C VAL A 484 8.16 10.27 -13.76
N SER A 485 9.23 10.04 -14.52
CA SER A 485 9.10 9.71 -15.94
C SER A 485 8.40 8.37 -16.19
N LEU A 486 8.51 7.42 -15.24
CA LEU A 486 7.93 6.07 -15.30
C LEU A 486 6.53 6.00 -14.67
N ASP A 487 6.20 6.86 -13.70
CA ASP A 487 4.92 6.85 -12.99
C ASP A 487 4.32 8.27 -12.86
N PRO A 488 3.97 8.92 -13.99
CA PRO A 488 3.61 10.35 -14.02
C PRO A 488 2.28 10.69 -13.35
N LEU A 489 1.45 9.70 -12.99
CA LEU A 489 0.18 9.89 -12.27
C LEU A 489 0.26 9.34 -10.83
N ASN A 490 1.45 9.10 -10.31
CA ASN A 490 1.63 8.70 -8.92
C ASN A 490 1.98 9.88 -8.03
N ALA A 491 0.97 10.38 -7.32
CA ALA A 491 1.09 11.48 -6.38
C ALA A 491 2.21 11.28 -5.33
N ARG A 492 2.52 10.03 -4.95
CA ARG A 492 3.58 9.73 -3.98
C ARG A 492 4.97 10.05 -4.52
N VAL A 493 5.22 9.82 -5.81
CA VAL A 493 6.53 10.10 -6.43
C VAL A 493 6.79 11.61 -6.46
N PHE A 494 5.76 12.41 -6.79
CA PHE A 494 5.85 13.88 -6.71
C PHE A 494 6.03 14.38 -5.27
N LYS A 495 5.37 13.76 -4.30
CA LYS A 495 5.59 14.07 -2.88
C LYS A 495 7.04 13.82 -2.49
N PHE A 496 7.61 12.67 -2.86
CA PHE A 496 9.03 12.38 -2.62
C PHE A 496 9.97 13.35 -3.34
N LYS A 497 9.61 13.78 -4.55
CA LYS A 497 10.35 14.84 -5.24
C LYS A 497 10.35 16.16 -4.46
N GLY A 498 9.23 16.53 -3.86
CA GLY A 498 9.13 17.66 -2.93
C GLY A 498 10.00 17.50 -1.69
N ASP A 499 9.97 16.32 -1.05
CA ASP A 499 10.83 16.01 0.11
C ASP A 499 12.33 16.15 -0.22
N ILE A 500 12.74 15.66 -1.40
CA ILE A 500 14.13 15.71 -1.87
C ILE A 500 14.55 17.16 -2.14
N ALA A 501 13.68 17.96 -2.78
CA ALA A 501 13.94 19.38 -3.02
C ALA A 501 14.07 20.15 -1.70
N TYR A 502 13.19 19.91 -0.73
CA TYR A 502 13.28 20.51 0.60
C TYR A 502 14.59 20.12 1.31
N GLY A 503 14.91 18.83 1.36
CA GLY A 503 16.17 18.36 1.96
C GLY A 503 17.44 18.86 1.28
N SER A 504 17.33 19.33 0.03
CA SER A 504 18.44 19.92 -0.75
C SER A 504 18.52 21.45 -0.61
N GLY A 505 17.68 22.06 0.22
CA GLY A 505 17.64 23.53 0.40
C GLY A 505 16.99 24.26 -0.78
N GLU A 506 16.03 23.63 -1.46
CA GLU A 506 15.27 24.22 -2.57
C GLU A 506 13.77 24.35 -2.22
N PRO A 507 13.40 25.17 -1.22
CA PRO A 507 12.04 25.22 -0.66
C PRO A 507 10.97 25.67 -1.67
N GLU A 508 11.27 26.57 -2.61
CA GLU A 508 10.31 26.97 -3.65
C GLU A 508 9.95 25.80 -4.55
N LYS A 509 10.95 25.02 -5.00
CA LYS A 509 10.70 23.82 -5.81
C LYS A 509 9.99 22.74 -5.01
N ALA A 510 10.28 22.62 -3.72
CA ALA A 510 9.57 21.70 -2.83
C ALA A 510 8.06 22.00 -2.84
N ILE A 511 7.66 23.26 -2.67
CA ILE A 511 6.26 23.69 -2.71
C ILE A 511 5.62 23.38 -4.07
N GLU A 512 6.32 23.63 -5.18
CA GLU A 512 5.85 23.30 -6.53
C GLU A 512 5.57 21.79 -6.67
N HIS A 513 6.51 20.93 -6.27
CA HIS A 513 6.37 19.48 -6.38
C HIS A 513 5.32 18.90 -5.43
N PHE A 514 5.17 19.48 -4.24
CA PHE A 514 4.04 19.15 -3.39
C PHE A 514 2.72 19.50 -4.10
N ALA A 515 2.60 20.69 -4.68
CA ALA A 515 1.37 21.09 -5.40
C ALA A 515 1.04 20.14 -6.57
N GLU A 516 2.05 19.67 -7.31
CA GLU A 516 1.89 18.62 -8.33
C GLU A 516 1.32 17.32 -7.72
N ALA A 517 1.84 16.88 -6.58
CA ALA A 517 1.31 15.71 -5.87
C ALA A 517 -0.16 15.88 -5.48
N LYS A 518 -0.53 17.04 -4.93
CA LYS A 518 -1.92 17.36 -4.54
C LYS A 518 -2.86 17.40 -5.74
N ALA A 519 -2.42 17.93 -6.87
CA ALA A 519 -3.21 17.97 -8.11
C ALA A 519 -3.56 16.57 -8.64
N ILE A 520 -2.71 15.56 -8.36
CA ILE A 520 -2.97 14.16 -8.72
C ILE A 520 -3.89 13.49 -7.68
N ARG A 521 -3.57 13.64 -6.39
CA ARG A 521 -4.39 13.09 -5.29
C ARG A 521 -4.26 13.95 -4.04
N ASP A 522 -5.39 14.46 -3.58
CA ASP A 522 -5.49 15.18 -2.31
C ASP A 522 -5.50 14.22 -1.10
N GLY A 523 -5.21 14.73 0.10
CA GLY A 523 -5.23 13.96 1.34
C GLY A 523 -4.02 13.03 1.56
N LEU A 524 -2.95 13.21 0.78
CA LEU A 524 -1.68 12.54 1.02
C LEU A 524 -1.08 12.95 2.38
N SER A 525 -0.60 11.97 3.15
CA SER A 525 0.06 12.25 4.43
C SER A 525 1.30 13.11 4.28
N SER A 526 1.52 14.01 5.25
CA SER A 526 2.66 14.93 5.35
C SER A 526 2.83 15.92 4.19
N TYR A 527 1.82 16.08 3.33
CA TYR A 527 1.83 17.09 2.26
C TYR A 527 1.84 18.51 2.85
N HIS A 528 0.84 18.80 3.69
CA HIS A 528 0.66 20.11 4.32
C HIS A 528 1.83 20.43 5.24
N TYR A 529 2.32 19.43 5.97
CA TYR A 529 3.57 19.51 6.72
C TYR A 529 4.76 19.90 5.85
N GLY A 530 5.02 19.21 4.74
CA GLY A 530 6.16 19.51 3.86
C GLY A 530 6.10 20.93 3.28
N VAL A 531 4.91 21.39 2.85
CA VAL A 531 4.69 22.77 2.40
C VAL A 531 4.96 23.77 3.53
N GLY A 532 4.44 23.51 4.73
CA GLY A 532 4.67 24.36 5.90
C GLY A 532 6.16 24.45 6.28
N LEU A 533 6.90 23.35 6.21
CA LEU A 533 8.34 23.35 6.45
C LEU A 533 9.11 24.22 5.44
N ALA A 534 8.82 24.07 4.15
CA ALA A 534 9.41 24.91 3.11
C ALA A 534 9.06 26.39 3.30
N GLN A 535 7.81 26.70 3.70
CA GLN A 535 7.39 28.06 4.01
C GLN A 535 8.13 28.65 5.22
N LEU A 536 8.39 27.86 6.26
CA LEU A 536 9.22 28.30 7.40
C LEU A 536 10.65 28.65 6.97
N GLU A 537 11.24 27.89 6.05
CA GLU A 537 12.58 28.18 5.51
C GLU A 537 12.60 29.49 4.72
N LEU A 538 11.51 29.78 4.00
CA LEU A 538 11.30 31.04 3.28
C LEU A 538 10.94 32.23 4.20
N GLY A 539 10.80 32.02 5.51
CA GLY A 539 10.38 33.04 6.47
C GLY A 539 8.90 33.43 6.38
N GLN A 540 8.07 32.58 5.78
CA GLN A 540 6.63 32.78 5.59
C GLN A 540 5.85 32.13 6.75
N ASP A 541 6.11 32.60 7.98
CA ASP A 541 5.71 31.90 9.21
C ASP A 541 4.18 31.82 9.38
N GLU A 542 3.41 32.85 8.98
CA GLU A 542 1.94 32.80 8.97
C GLU A 542 1.39 31.78 7.97
N ALA A 543 1.96 31.74 6.75
CA ALA A 543 1.55 30.78 5.74
C ALA A 543 1.88 29.34 6.18
N ALA A 544 3.03 29.15 6.81
CA ALA A 544 3.43 27.87 7.37
C ALA A 544 2.46 27.40 8.46
N ARG A 545 2.08 28.27 9.39
CA ARG A 545 1.07 27.97 10.42
C ARG A 545 -0.23 27.49 9.79
N ASP A 546 -0.72 28.21 8.78
CA ASP A 546 -1.97 27.88 8.10
C ASP A 546 -1.87 26.53 7.37
N SER A 547 -0.75 26.27 6.68
CA SER A 547 -0.46 24.96 6.08
C SER A 547 -0.46 23.85 7.13
N PHE A 548 0.21 24.01 8.28
CA PHE A 548 0.20 23.00 9.33
C PHE A 548 -1.19 22.75 9.91
N ALA A 549 -2.01 23.79 10.05
CA ALA A 549 -3.38 23.66 10.55
C ALA A 549 -4.27 22.81 9.63
N GLU A 550 -4.02 22.84 8.32
CA GLU A 550 -4.69 22.01 7.32
C GLU A 550 -4.20 20.55 7.29
N ASP A 551 -3.09 20.21 7.95
CA ASP A 551 -2.59 18.83 7.95
C ASP A 551 -3.54 17.91 8.74
N PRO A 552 -4.09 16.84 8.10
CA PRO A 552 -5.04 15.96 8.77
C PRO A 552 -4.39 15.04 9.81
N PHE A 553 -3.05 14.93 9.82
CA PHE A 553 -2.34 14.09 10.75
C PHE A 553 -1.91 14.90 11.98
N PHE A 554 -2.48 14.53 13.14
CA PHE A 554 -2.30 15.26 14.39
C PHE A 554 -0.83 15.50 14.75
N VAL A 555 0.04 14.49 14.60
CA VAL A 555 1.48 14.62 14.88
C VAL A 555 2.13 15.73 14.05
N TRP A 556 1.80 15.85 12.77
CA TRP A 556 2.35 16.87 11.88
C TRP A 556 1.75 18.25 12.13
N GLN A 557 0.43 18.30 12.29
CA GLN A 557 -0.28 19.53 12.65
C GLN A 557 0.29 20.14 13.93
N LYS A 558 0.47 19.35 14.99
CA LYS A 558 0.96 19.85 16.27
C LYS A 558 2.44 20.20 16.25
N THR A 559 3.28 19.38 15.59
CA THR A 559 4.72 19.67 15.48
C THR A 559 4.97 20.99 14.74
N GLY A 560 4.35 21.15 13.56
CA GLY A 560 4.50 22.36 12.77
C GLY A 560 3.88 23.58 13.45
N GLY A 561 2.68 23.44 14.04
CA GLY A 561 2.02 24.52 14.78
C GLY A 561 2.85 25.02 15.97
N ALA A 562 3.47 24.12 16.74
CA ALA A 562 4.36 24.48 17.84
C ALA A 562 5.56 25.33 17.37
N ILE A 563 6.14 24.99 16.22
CA ILE A 563 7.28 25.72 15.65
C ILE A 563 6.86 27.07 15.08
N ALA A 564 5.80 27.10 14.27
CA ALA A 564 5.32 28.31 13.61
C ALA A 564 4.83 29.36 14.62
N GLU A 565 3.99 28.96 15.59
CA GLU A 565 3.49 29.88 16.62
C GLU A 565 4.61 30.46 17.48
N HIS A 566 5.65 29.67 17.77
CA HIS A 566 6.80 30.16 18.50
C HIS A 566 7.58 31.23 17.72
N ARG A 567 7.78 31.04 16.41
CA ARG A 567 8.44 32.03 15.54
C ARG A 567 7.62 33.31 15.39
N LEU A 568 6.30 33.21 15.38
CA LEU A 568 5.36 34.34 15.42
C LEU A 568 5.30 35.05 16.79
N GLY A 569 5.96 34.52 17.82
CA GLY A 569 5.99 35.08 19.18
C GLY A 569 4.82 34.65 20.07
N ASN A 570 3.93 33.78 19.60
CA ASN A 570 2.76 33.29 20.32
C ASN A 570 3.11 32.11 21.23
N ARG A 571 3.87 32.38 22.30
CA ARG A 571 4.42 31.36 23.21
C ARG A 571 3.37 30.43 23.83
N GLU A 572 2.21 30.97 24.20
CA GLU A 572 1.12 30.19 24.79
C GLU A 572 0.53 29.19 23.79
N ALA A 573 0.27 29.63 22.56
CA ALA A 573 -0.22 28.76 21.49
C ALA A 573 0.81 27.67 21.13
N ALA A 574 2.08 28.06 21.01
CA ALA A 574 3.18 27.12 20.77
C ALA A 574 3.26 26.02 21.84
N GLN A 575 3.16 26.41 23.12
CA GLN A 575 3.14 25.47 24.24
C GLN A 575 1.90 24.55 24.19
N ALA A 576 0.72 25.09 23.88
CA ALA A 576 -0.50 24.29 23.76
C ALA A 576 -0.40 23.20 22.68
N HIS A 577 0.27 23.48 21.56
CA HIS A 577 0.55 22.47 20.53
C HIS A 577 1.47 21.36 21.06
N LEU A 578 2.56 21.70 21.76
CA LEU A 578 3.48 20.71 22.35
C LEU A 578 2.79 19.87 23.42
N ASP A 579 1.99 20.49 24.29
CA ASP A 579 1.26 19.80 25.36
C ASP A 579 0.22 18.84 24.77
N ALA A 580 -0.50 19.26 23.72
CA ALA A 580 -1.42 18.39 23.00
C ALA A 580 -0.70 17.20 22.34
N LEU A 581 0.48 17.42 21.75
CA LEU A 581 1.31 16.37 21.16
C LEU A 581 1.79 15.36 22.21
N LYS A 582 2.20 15.84 23.40
CA LYS A 582 2.60 14.97 24.53
C LYS A 582 1.42 14.21 25.13
N ALA A 583 0.25 14.83 25.23
CA ALA A 583 -0.95 14.19 25.76
C ALA A 583 -1.40 13.01 24.88
N GLU A 584 -1.30 13.15 23.56
CA GLU A 584 -1.70 12.11 22.60
C GLU A 584 -0.64 11.02 22.43
N TYR A 585 0.64 11.40 22.25
CA TYR A 585 1.69 10.45 21.85
C TYR A 585 2.61 10.00 22.99
N GLY A 586 2.62 10.68 24.14
CA GLY A 586 3.55 10.39 25.23
C GLY A 586 5.00 10.34 24.72
N ASP A 587 5.72 9.26 25.01
CA ASP A 587 7.13 9.14 24.59
C ASP A 587 7.31 8.66 23.12
N LYS A 588 6.25 8.56 22.32
CA LYS A 588 6.33 7.99 20.96
C LYS A 588 6.77 8.98 19.86
N SER A 589 6.87 10.27 20.17
CA SER A 589 7.20 11.34 19.22
C SER A 589 8.42 12.16 19.65
N ASN A 590 9.43 11.49 20.21
CA ASN A 590 10.62 12.13 20.74
C ASN A 590 11.45 12.84 19.66
N TYR A 591 11.44 12.34 18.42
CA TYR A 591 12.06 13.04 17.30
C TYR A 591 11.35 14.38 16.99
N GLN A 592 10.02 14.43 17.06
CA GLN A 592 9.28 15.69 16.90
C GLN A 592 9.52 16.64 18.07
N TYR A 593 9.62 16.13 19.31
CA TYR A 593 9.99 16.98 20.46
C TYR A 593 11.38 17.59 20.27
N LEU A 594 12.34 16.81 19.77
CA LEU A 594 13.65 17.30 19.40
C LEU A 594 13.56 18.45 18.38
N GLN A 595 12.76 18.31 17.31
CA GLN A 595 12.56 19.37 16.31
C GLN A 595 11.98 20.65 16.94
N ILE A 596 10.95 20.53 17.78
CA ILE A 596 10.29 21.65 18.46
C ILE A 596 11.29 22.38 19.37
N TYR A 597 11.94 21.66 20.28
CA TYR A 597 12.88 22.29 21.22
C TYR A 597 14.10 22.90 20.53
N ALA A 598 14.61 22.27 19.47
CA ALA A 598 15.69 22.85 18.66
C ALA A 598 15.28 24.21 18.09
N GLN A 599 14.09 24.30 17.49
CA GLN A 599 13.55 25.55 16.93
C GLN A 599 13.16 26.58 17.99
N TRP A 600 12.88 26.15 19.22
CA TRP A 600 12.62 27.05 20.34
C TRP A 600 13.89 27.62 20.98
N GLY A 601 15.07 27.12 20.59
CA GLY A 601 16.35 27.46 21.20
C GLY A 601 16.58 26.77 22.55
N GLU A 602 15.78 25.76 22.89
CA GLU A 602 15.87 24.99 24.14
C GLU A 602 16.83 23.80 23.97
N GLN A 603 18.12 24.11 23.83
CA GLN A 603 19.14 23.13 23.46
C GLN A 603 19.22 21.92 24.42
N GLU A 604 19.12 22.13 25.74
CA GLU A 604 19.17 21.02 26.71
C GLU A 604 17.97 20.06 26.56
N ALA A 605 16.77 20.61 26.38
CA ALA A 605 15.55 19.82 26.16
C ALA A 605 15.59 19.08 24.81
N ALA A 606 16.13 19.73 23.77
CA ALA A 606 16.34 19.11 22.46
C ALA A 606 17.29 17.90 22.56
N LEU A 607 18.43 18.04 23.24
CA LEU A 607 19.38 16.93 23.42
C LEU A 607 18.82 15.81 24.29
N ALA A 608 17.99 16.12 25.29
CA ALA A 608 17.28 15.11 26.08
C ALA A 608 16.28 14.32 25.20
N ALA A 609 15.44 15.01 24.43
CA ALA A 609 14.52 14.39 23.48
C ALA A 609 15.26 13.55 22.42
N MET A 610 16.42 13.99 21.95
CA MET A 610 17.28 13.21 21.05
C MET A 610 17.78 11.92 21.71
N ALA A 611 18.20 11.98 22.98
CA ALA A 611 18.63 10.79 23.71
C ALA A 611 17.49 9.79 23.90
N ASP A 612 16.27 10.28 24.19
CA ASP A 612 15.08 9.44 24.29
C ASP A 612 14.65 8.86 22.93
N ALA A 613 14.74 9.64 21.84
CA ALA A 613 14.51 9.16 20.48
C ALA A 613 15.44 7.98 20.16
N VAL A 614 16.72 8.07 20.54
CA VAL A 614 17.68 6.96 20.37
C VAL A 614 17.30 5.76 21.23
N ARG A 615 17.00 5.99 22.52
CA ARG A 615 16.63 4.93 23.47
C ARG A 615 15.40 4.15 23.02
N LEU A 616 14.42 4.85 22.46
CA LEU A 616 13.15 4.28 22.00
C LEU A 616 13.15 3.89 20.51
N ARG A 617 14.26 4.12 19.82
CA ARG A 617 14.41 3.91 18.36
C ARG A 617 13.29 4.56 17.59
N ASP A 618 13.09 5.83 17.85
CA ASP A 618 12.16 6.66 17.09
C ASP A 618 12.54 6.59 15.59
N SER A 619 11.56 6.30 14.74
CA SER A 619 11.78 6.13 13.31
C SER A 619 12.14 7.43 12.60
N GLY A 620 11.90 8.58 13.23
CA GLY A 620 12.34 9.90 12.74
C GLY A 620 13.86 10.03 12.65
N LEU A 621 14.63 9.25 13.42
CA LEU A 621 16.11 9.31 13.43
C LEU A 621 16.76 9.05 12.07
N VAL A 622 16.06 8.45 11.11
CA VAL A 622 16.55 8.29 9.74
C VAL A 622 16.71 9.61 8.99
N GLN A 623 16.06 10.69 9.45
CA GLN A 623 16.13 12.03 8.87
C GLN A 623 17.20 12.91 9.54
N LEU A 624 17.84 12.41 10.61
CA LEU A 624 18.66 13.21 11.51
C LEU A 624 19.68 14.08 10.80
N TYR A 625 20.38 13.54 9.80
CA TYR A 625 21.55 14.17 9.18
C TYR A 625 21.24 15.47 8.44
N LEU A 626 20.09 15.53 7.75
CA LEU A 626 19.75 16.64 6.86
C LEU A 626 18.49 17.40 7.24
N ASP A 627 17.85 17.04 8.34
CA ASP A 627 16.68 17.78 8.84
C ASP A 627 17.04 19.25 9.14
N PRO A 628 16.51 20.23 8.38
CA PRO A 628 16.83 21.64 8.58
C PRO A 628 16.35 22.17 9.94
N LEU A 629 15.33 21.55 10.54
CA LEU A 629 14.83 21.95 11.86
C LEU A 629 15.84 21.67 12.97
N LEU A 630 16.87 20.86 12.72
CA LEU A 630 17.91 20.52 13.69
C LEU A 630 19.16 21.39 13.57
N GLU A 631 19.18 22.37 12.66
CA GLU A 631 20.31 23.30 12.50
C GLU A 631 20.76 23.93 13.83
N PRO A 632 19.86 24.38 14.75
CA PRO A 632 20.28 24.96 16.04
C PRO A 632 21.09 24.01 16.94
N VAL A 633 20.95 22.69 16.78
CA VAL A 633 21.64 21.67 17.60
C VAL A 633 22.72 20.89 16.85
N ARG A 634 22.83 21.10 15.52
CA ARG A 634 23.74 20.37 14.62
C ARG A 634 25.23 20.54 14.98
N SER A 635 25.59 21.70 15.52
CA SER A 635 26.95 22.03 15.96
C SER A 635 27.31 21.50 17.36
N THR A 636 26.42 20.79 18.04
CA THR A 636 26.69 20.23 19.37
C THR A 636 27.53 18.95 19.28
N GLY A 637 28.32 18.67 20.31
CA GLY A 637 29.10 17.42 20.42
C GLY A 637 28.22 16.16 20.35
N PRO A 638 27.17 16.05 21.20
CA PRO A 638 26.29 14.87 21.22
C PRO A 638 25.60 14.59 19.88
N TYR A 639 25.18 15.63 19.15
CA TYR A 639 24.56 15.45 17.84
C TYR A 639 25.56 14.89 16.81
N ARG A 640 26.76 15.46 16.71
CA ARG A 640 27.80 14.97 15.79
C ARG A 640 28.22 13.53 16.09
N GLU A 641 28.37 13.20 17.38
CA GLU A 641 28.67 11.84 17.82
C GLU A 641 27.57 10.86 17.42
N LEU A 642 26.30 11.27 17.53
CA LEU A 642 25.17 10.45 17.09
C LEU A 642 25.17 10.22 15.58
N VAL A 643 25.34 11.28 14.78
CA VAL A 643 25.40 11.20 13.31
C VAL A 643 26.51 10.25 12.85
N ALA A 644 27.71 10.35 13.43
CA ALA A 644 28.82 9.45 13.15
C ALA A 644 28.53 8.01 13.59
N ARG A 645 27.94 7.83 14.78
CA ARG A 645 27.59 6.50 15.32
C ARG A 645 26.55 5.78 14.47
N LEU A 646 25.57 6.50 13.92
CA LEU A 646 24.55 5.93 13.03
C LEU A 646 25.07 5.67 11.61
N GLY A 647 26.26 6.17 11.27
CA GLY A 647 26.92 5.89 9.99
C GLY A 647 26.44 6.76 8.83
N PHE A 648 26.00 8.00 9.12
CA PHE A 648 25.73 8.99 8.09
C PHE A 648 27.02 9.61 7.50
N VAL A 649 28.09 9.70 8.31
CA VAL A 649 29.40 10.27 7.95
C VAL A 649 30.57 9.36 8.28
#